data_AF-A0A1K2ISJ1-F1
#
_entry.id   AF-A0A1K2ISJ1-F1
#
_cell.length_a   1.000
_cell.length_b   1.000
_cell.length_c   1.000
_cell.angle_alpha   90.00
_cell.angle_beta   90.00
_cell.angle_gamma   90.00
#
_symmetry.space_group_name_H-M   'P 1'
#
loop_
_entity.id
_entity.type
_entity.pdbx_description
1 polymer ?
#
loop_
_entity_poly.entity_id
_entity_poly.type
_entity_poly.pdbx_seq_one_letter_code
_entity_poly.pdbx_strand_id
1 'polypeptide(L)'
;MAKSVLLDTNILRQLISPTEFNPYLRQIIEWQKEEHVRLYCPPTLKREWKKHSEIEFKRIRQILKNHESALKASNLFEVTPDVTDVKLNAAEKRLWAQVEALDQLMESAVTPSEEEAVIRMWEHRAAGKAPFRVKENSENDAVILFSTLEQLIKKQESELYFFSTNHKDYAALGNEEFIHADISDAFPSVKIIYFRDVVQGVNKLAEVGLPTNKKKLDTSKMRVPNFFPVDQTKNEFGQLYEYLDKRFADIDFLPKSLFTYHYPIMIGADYQERREAFTINTDNQILFESLSEKFADLVESRASGKTGSEHVKMEDELLSYLRNNLVRTIRYNHRETLQLPLSIDTNCTCAVCTYNKGNLYSSFSLLEQARDEPESLKKAYTFYLHGMWGEAVSILKKVSESAESNHKWLTHYIAKYNLLLLGRLSRFRPLDEAIESNVFAELREIEMDGVLEECKSPSNNKILEMLHYGKFLDHASEEMQAIVSKIKNSQIDQDSGWSEDASKMLDLFFETIYFMERNYIMVDEYSDVNRFTEYFLDGFFASYQCNENLSGKVGHLSDPILAKIISYANADKIIKYKERYDIKKIKYVRDNVGSTFVIKIIEMLKSYEFLIDLFKSKRYDRISSVWSKFRRIVVNTLTVTSLVEMQADEIEAISRELLPFLKIQNHIKGLELTNSLSYFLKSNAELMNKEILREFLHLAFIGQGFDRDTILKSISGVAKKKKLTVCLKDLEWQLWSSEYLIVENAEEVIVEICYLYLFTTNNLHKSSIIDFIEKSLEANFNGRIYYMTVMDGLVQPTEKFNEKYETEILQFALEGRQPRIFETKSYNHRYIDEFINLSFYLDRPISTALKAALANLDQYYMWLIDIDGFNYEKFDPDWLYKHLTIYYKKYFRNSDSLKRKIRSEIMKSTDFRLARLYLDLYEKESQ
;
A
#
# COMPACT_ATOMS: atom_id res chain seq x y z
N MET A 1 -6.98 36.35 39.35
CA MET A 1 -7.74 35.35 40.14
C MET A 1 -7.58 34.02 39.46
N ALA A 2 -7.35 32.94 40.22
CA ALA A 2 -7.24 31.58 39.69
C ALA A 2 -8.54 31.18 38.97
N LYS A 3 -8.43 30.49 37.85
CA LYS A 3 -9.59 29.97 37.11
C LYS A 3 -9.97 28.57 37.60
N SER A 4 -11.26 28.35 37.82
CA SER A 4 -11.79 27.08 38.34
C SER A 4 -12.02 26.11 37.19
N VAL A 5 -11.34 24.97 37.23
CA VAL A 5 -11.31 23.98 36.15
C VAL A 5 -11.77 22.61 36.65
N LEU A 6 -12.58 21.93 35.85
CA LEU A 6 -12.97 20.53 36.05
C LEU A 6 -12.66 19.74 34.79
N LEU A 7 -11.89 18.67 34.93
CA LEU A 7 -11.53 17.75 33.85
C LEU A 7 -12.25 16.42 34.06
N ASP A 8 -13.08 16.02 33.11
CA ASP A 8 -13.77 14.73 33.13
C ASP A 8 -12.80 13.55 32.89
N THR A 9 -13.18 12.34 33.31
CA THR A 9 -12.40 11.10 33.20
C THR A 9 -11.91 10.87 31.76
N ASN A 10 -12.75 11.12 30.76
CA ASN A 10 -12.35 10.95 29.34
C ASN A 10 -11.31 11.96 28.87
N ILE A 11 -11.34 13.17 29.42
CA ILE A 11 -10.35 14.21 29.14
C ILE A 11 -9.01 13.85 29.76
N LEU A 12 -9.00 13.34 31.01
CA LEU A 12 -7.79 12.85 31.67
C LEU A 12 -7.09 11.76 30.85
N ARG A 13 -7.86 10.88 30.19
CA ARG A 13 -7.31 9.85 29.29
C ARG A 13 -6.65 10.44 28.04
N GLN A 14 -7.22 11.50 27.46
CA GLN A 14 -6.63 12.19 26.30
C GLN A 14 -5.34 12.94 26.63
N LEU A 15 -5.10 13.23 27.90
CA LEU A 15 -3.87 13.86 28.38
C LEU A 15 -2.69 12.88 28.48
N ILE A 16 -2.87 11.58 28.18
CA ILE A 16 -1.78 10.61 28.07
C ILE A 16 -1.41 10.43 26.59
N SER A 17 -0.19 10.79 26.21
CA SER A 17 0.31 10.56 24.84
C SER A 17 1.25 9.34 24.77
N PRO A 18 1.13 8.49 23.73
CA PRO A 18 1.99 7.32 23.54
C PRO A 18 3.39 7.66 23.00
N THR A 19 3.58 8.83 22.40
CA THR A 19 4.81 9.19 21.67
C THR A 19 5.68 10.18 22.44
N GLU A 20 5.08 11.12 23.17
CA GLU A 20 5.77 12.17 23.92
C GLU A 20 5.04 12.50 25.23
N PHE A 21 5.68 13.24 26.15
CA PHE A 21 4.97 13.74 27.33
C PHE A 21 3.97 14.80 26.90
N ASN A 22 2.67 14.57 27.16
CA ASN A 22 1.62 15.42 26.63
C ASN A 22 1.84 16.89 27.03
N PRO A 23 2.00 17.81 26.05
CA PRO A 23 2.37 19.17 26.36
C PRO A 23 1.20 20.00 26.93
N TYR A 24 -0.05 19.53 26.80
CA TYR A 24 -1.20 20.11 27.50
C TYR A 24 -1.25 19.68 28.96
N LEU A 25 -0.90 18.43 29.27
CA LEU A 25 -0.76 17.96 30.64
C LEU A 25 0.31 18.79 31.38
N ARG A 26 1.46 18.99 30.75
CA ARG A 26 2.53 19.84 31.30
C ARG A 26 2.05 21.27 31.58
N GLN A 27 1.31 21.87 30.64
CA GLN A 27 0.78 23.23 30.80
C GLN A 27 -0.24 23.33 31.95
N ILE A 28 -1.13 22.34 32.11
CA ILE A 28 -2.12 22.30 33.19
C ILE A 28 -1.42 22.14 34.55
N ILE A 29 -0.38 21.30 34.64
CA ILE A 29 0.46 21.13 35.84
C ILE A 29 1.12 22.45 36.21
N GLU A 30 1.71 23.15 35.25
CA GLU A 30 2.35 24.45 35.46
C GLU A 30 1.34 25.49 35.97
N TRP A 31 0.16 25.58 35.35
CA TRP A 31 -0.91 26.47 35.81
C TRP A 31 -1.43 26.17 37.21
N GLN A 32 -1.48 24.91 37.61
CA GLN A 32 -1.88 24.56 38.97
C GLN A 32 -0.77 24.87 39.98
N LYS A 33 0.50 24.61 39.64
CA LYS A 33 1.66 24.93 40.48
C LYS A 33 1.84 26.44 40.70
N GLU A 34 1.56 27.25 39.69
CA GLU A 34 1.64 28.71 39.74
C GLU A 34 0.33 29.36 40.26
N GLU A 35 -0.62 28.56 40.73
CA GLU A 35 -1.93 29.01 41.24
C GLU A 35 -2.78 29.80 40.22
N HIS A 36 -2.50 29.65 38.92
CA HIS A 36 -3.30 30.22 37.83
C HIS A 36 -4.60 29.45 37.60
N VAL A 37 -4.59 28.14 37.85
CA VAL A 37 -5.75 27.25 37.77
C VAL A 37 -5.99 26.58 39.11
N ARG A 38 -7.25 26.55 39.54
CA ARG A 38 -7.74 25.73 40.64
C ARG A 38 -8.48 24.54 40.06
N LEU A 39 -7.83 23.39 40.03
CA LEU A 39 -8.42 22.14 39.57
C LEU A 39 -9.34 21.57 40.65
N TYR A 40 -10.53 21.12 40.27
CA TYR A 40 -11.47 20.42 41.13
C TYR A 40 -11.48 18.93 40.77
N CYS A 41 -11.35 18.07 41.78
CA CYS A 41 -11.36 16.62 41.64
C CYS A 41 -12.27 15.99 42.71
N PRO A 42 -13.56 15.77 42.38
CA PRO A 42 -14.50 15.07 43.27
C PRO A 42 -14.03 13.65 43.63
N PRO A 43 -14.38 13.13 44.82
CA PRO A 43 -14.09 11.75 45.22
C PRO A 43 -14.49 10.68 44.19
N THR A 44 -15.60 10.88 43.48
CA THR A 44 -16.09 9.98 42.44
C THR A 44 -15.19 10.00 41.22
N LEU A 45 -14.75 11.18 40.75
CA LEU A 45 -13.75 11.31 39.67
C LEU A 45 -12.43 10.62 40.07
N LYS A 46 -11.97 10.83 41.30
CA LYS A 46 -10.75 10.18 41.81
C LYS A 46 -10.85 8.65 41.82
N ARG A 47 -12.02 8.10 42.15
CA ARG A 47 -12.28 6.64 42.11
C ARG A 47 -12.36 6.11 40.68
N GLU A 48 -12.99 6.83 39.76
CA GLU A 48 -13.05 6.45 38.35
C GLU A 48 -11.67 6.46 37.71
N TRP A 49 -10.91 7.53 37.90
CA TRP A 49 -9.54 7.62 37.42
C TRP A 49 -8.68 6.47 37.93
N LYS A 50 -8.75 6.13 39.22
CA LYS A 50 -7.98 5.00 39.78
C LYS A 50 -8.29 3.66 39.10
N LYS A 51 -9.56 3.40 38.75
CA LYS A 51 -9.93 2.21 37.99
C LYS A 51 -9.36 2.27 36.56
N HIS A 52 -9.42 3.43 35.92
CA HIS A 52 -8.94 3.62 34.56
C HIS A 52 -7.41 3.59 34.45
N SER A 53 -6.67 4.16 35.40
CA SER A 53 -5.22 4.10 35.46
C SER A 53 -4.75 2.65 35.62
N GLU A 54 -5.40 1.85 36.49
CA GLU A 54 -5.14 0.41 36.62
C GLU A 54 -5.41 -0.38 35.33
N ILE A 55 -6.45 -0.03 34.58
CA ILE A 55 -6.78 -0.66 33.28
C ILE A 55 -5.72 -0.29 32.22
N GLU A 56 -5.34 0.97 32.12
CA GLU A 56 -4.30 1.40 31.18
C GLU A 56 -2.93 0.79 31.54
N PHE A 57 -2.59 0.67 32.83
CA PHE A 57 -1.39 -0.07 33.26
C PHE A 57 -1.45 -1.56 32.88
N LYS A 58 -2.60 -2.23 33.04
CA LYS A 58 -2.78 -3.62 32.59
C LYS A 58 -2.63 -3.75 31.08
N ARG A 59 -3.17 -2.80 30.31
CA ARG A 59 -3.05 -2.76 28.85
C ARG A 59 -1.60 -2.60 28.42
N ILE A 60 -0.87 -1.67 29.03
CA ILE A 60 0.57 -1.47 28.79
C ILE A 60 1.35 -2.75 29.10
N ARG A 61 1.12 -3.36 30.28
CA ARG A 61 1.76 -4.64 30.65
C ARG A 61 1.44 -5.78 29.69
N GLN A 62 0.22 -5.83 29.14
CA GLN A 62 -0.15 -6.84 28.15
C GLN A 62 0.56 -6.64 26.80
N ILE A 63 0.71 -5.39 26.37
CA ILE A 63 1.50 -5.04 25.17
C ILE A 63 2.97 -5.46 25.38
N LEU A 64 3.54 -5.18 26.55
CA LEU A 64 4.89 -5.60 26.93
C LEU A 64 5.03 -7.13 26.91
N LYS A 65 4.07 -7.87 27.49
CA LYS A 65 4.10 -9.34 27.51
C LYS A 65 4.00 -9.96 26.12
N ASN A 66 3.20 -9.36 25.23
CA ASN A 66 3.10 -9.76 23.83
C ASN A 66 4.41 -9.46 23.09
N HIS A 67 5.06 -8.33 23.39
CA HIS A 67 6.37 -7.97 22.85
C HIS A 67 7.48 -8.89 23.36
N GLU A 68 7.53 -9.22 24.65
CA GLU A 68 8.46 -10.22 25.21
C GLU A 68 8.27 -11.60 24.58
N SER A 69 7.03 -11.97 24.28
CA SER A 69 6.73 -13.22 23.57
C SER A 69 7.21 -13.16 22.11
N ALA A 70 7.06 -12.01 21.45
CA ALA A 70 7.60 -11.75 20.12
C ALA A 70 9.14 -11.70 20.11
N LEU A 71 9.78 -11.18 21.17
CA LEU A 71 11.23 -11.17 21.38
C LEU A 71 11.78 -12.57 21.62
N LYS A 72 11.08 -13.40 22.40
CA LYS A 72 11.44 -14.81 22.59
C LYS A 72 11.33 -15.57 21.28
N ALA A 73 10.28 -15.33 20.50
CA ALA A 73 10.14 -15.88 19.16
C ALA A 73 11.25 -15.37 18.23
N SER A 74 11.55 -14.07 18.24
CA SER A 74 12.57 -13.47 17.38
C SER A 74 13.99 -13.95 17.74
N ASN A 75 14.30 -14.15 19.02
CA ASN A 75 15.56 -14.76 19.49
C ASN A 75 15.65 -16.25 19.13
N LEU A 76 14.53 -16.97 19.09
CA LEU A 76 14.45 -18.37 18.61
C LEU A 76 14.68 -18.49 17.09
N PHE A 77 14.42 -17.42 16.33
CA PHE A 77 14.55 -17.38 14.87
C PHE A 77 15.66 -16.42 14.37
N GLU A 78 16.54 -15.94 15.25
CA GLU A 78 17.64 -14.99 14.95
C GLU A 78 17.22 -13.71 14.20
N VAL A 79 15.98 -13.26 14.39
CA VAL A 79 15.46 -12.02 13.80
C VAL A 79 15.62 -10.87 14.78
N THR A 80 16.20 -9.75 14.35
CA THR A 80 16.20 -8.52 15.17
C THR A 80 14.79 -7.95 15.26
N PRO A 81 14.26 -7.77 16.49
CA PRO A 81 12.92 -7.25 16.71
C PRO A 81 12.81 -5.76 16.34
N ASP A 82 11.65 -5.35 15.81
CA ASP A 82 11.34 -3.98 15.35
C ASP A 82 11.48 -2.92 16.46
N VAL A 83 11.32 -3.31 17.72
CA VAL A 83 11.46 -2.42 18.88
C VAL A 83 12.41 -3.05 19.89
N THR A 84 13.52 -2.37 20.16
CA THR A 84 14.52 -2.79 21.16
C THR A 84 13.97 -2.61 22.58
N ASP A 85 14.42 -3.44 23.53
CA ASP A 85 14.04 -3.33 24.95
C ASP A 85 14.27 -1.92 25.51
N VAL A 86 15.29 -1.22 25.01
CA VAL A 86 15.60 0.17 25.40
C VAL A 86 14.50 1.15 24.98
N LYS A 87 13.98 1.02 23.76
CA LYS A 87 12.88 1.88 23.25
C LYS A 87 11.57 1.58 23.97
N LEU A 88 11.32 0.31 24.26
CA LEU A 88 10.14 -0.15 24.98
C LEU A 88 10.15 0.34 26.44
N ASN A 89 11.29 0.18 27.13
CA ASN A 89 11.49 0.67 28.50
C ASN A 89 11.42 2.20 28.60
N ALA A 90 11.89 2.92 27.58
CA ALA A 90 11.76 4.38 27.51
C ALA A 90 10.31 4.82 27.32
N ALA A 91 9.56 4.15 26.44
CA ALA A 91 8.13 4.40 26.25
C ALA A 91 7.32 4.05 27.51
N GLU A 92 7.66 2.94 28.18
CA GLU A 92 7.07 2.55 29.46
C GLU A 92 7.33 3.62 30.52
N LYS A 93 8.59 3.99 30.78
CA LYS A 93 8.92 5.03 31.77
C LYS A 93 8.20 6.36 31.50
N ARG A 94 8.03 6.73 30.23
CA ARG A 94 7.32 7.97 29.84
C ARG A 94 5.81 7.88 30.07
N LEU A 95 5.18 6.74 29.78
CA LEU A 95 3.76 6.53 30.05
C LEU A 95 3.50 6.49 31.56
N TRP A 96 4.34 5.80 32.32
CA TRP A 96 4.31 5.81 33.79
C TRP A 96 4.44 7.23 34.35
N ALA A 97 5.42 8.00 33.87
CA ALA A 97 5.61 9.38 34.31
C ALA A 97 4.41 10.30 34.03
N GLN A 98 3.68 10.08 32.93
CA GLN A 98 2.45 10.85 32.62
C GLN A 98 1.28 10.47 33.54
N VAL A 99 1.12 9.17 33.84
CA VAL A 99 0.10 8.70 34.79
C VAL A 99 0.40 9.19 36.20
N GLU A 100 1.66 9.10 36.65
CA GLU A 100 2.09 9.65 37.93
C GLU A 100 1.89 11.17 38.01
N ALA A 101 2.17 11.89 36.92
CA ALA A 101 1.94 13.33 36.87
C ALA A 101 0.45 13.69 36.96
N LEU A 102 -0.44 12.88 36.37
CA LEU A 102 -1.89 13.03 36.54
C LEU A 102 -2.35 12.69 37.96
N ASP A 103 -1.80 11.64 38.56
CA ASP A 103 -2.10 11.27 39.94
C ASP A 103 -1.71 12.41 40.90
N GLN A 104 -0.51 12.99 40.74
CA GLN A 104 -0.06 14.16 41.50
C GLN A 104 -0.92 15.41 41.25
N LEU A 105 -1.34 15.63 40.00
CA LEU A 105 -2.25 16.72 39.63
C LEU A 105 -3.59 16.60 40.36
N MET A 106 -4.15 15.39 40.42
CA MET A 106 -5.41 15.15 41.13
C MET A 106 -5.25 15.15 42.66
N GLU A 107 -4.12 14.72 43.20
CA GLU A 107 -3.85 14.79 44.65
C GLU A 107 -3.72 16.23 45.15
N SER A 108 -3.20 17.13 44.30
CA SER A 108 -3.12 18.56 44.59
C SER A 108 -4.38 19.35 44.24
N ALA A 109 -5.42 18.70 43.70
CA ALA A 109 -6.68 19.32 43.32
C ALA A 109 -7.62 19.51 44.52
N VAL A 110 -8.55 20.46 44.42
CA VAL A 110 -9.58 20.69 45.43
C VAL A 110 -10.62 19.58 45.38
N THR A 111 -10.87 18.92 46.51
CA THR A 111 -11.89 17.87 46.62
C THR A 111 -13.21 18.45 47.16
N PRO A 112 -14.23 18.65 46.33
CA PRO A 112 -15.56 19.07 46.79
C PRO A 112 -16.30 17.95 47.55
N SER A 113 -17.24 18.34 48.42
CA SER A 113 -18.17 17.38 49.04
C SER A 113 -19.23 16.93 48.04
N GLU A 114 -19.60 15.65 48.08
CA GLU A 114 -20.60 15.06 47.17
C GLU A 114 -22.00 14.96 47.79
N GLU A 115 -22.18 15.29 49.07
CA GLU A 115 -23.46 15.08 49.79
C GLU A 115 -24.64 15.79 49.12
N GLU A 116 -24.49 17.09 48.83
CA GLU A 116 -25.52 17.89 48.15
C GLU A 116 -25.64 17.56 46.65
N ALA A 117 -24.53 17.13 46.04
CA ALA A 117 -24.49 16.73 44.64
C ALA A 117 -25.29 15.45 44.37
N VAL A 118 -25.24 14.48 45.29
CA VAL A 118 -26.02 13.24 45.21
C VAL A 118 -27.51 13.53 45.27
N ILE A 119 -27.93 14.47 46.14
CA ILE A 119 -29.35 14.87 46.24
C ILE A 119 -29.81 15.45 44.90
N ARG A 120 -29.07 16.40 44.33
CA ARG A 120 -29.43 17.00 43.02
C ARG A 120 -29.36 16.03 41.85
N MET A 121 -28.42 15.09 41.89
CA MET A 121 -28.35 14.01 40.91
C MET A 121 -29.66 13.20 40.88
N TRP A 122 -30.20 12.83 42.05
CA TRP A 122 -31.48 12.13 42.15
C TRP A 122 -32.66 12.98 41.68
N GLU A 123 -32.66 14.29 41.97
CA GLU A 123 -33.69 15.22 41.49
C GLU A 123 -33.69 15.32 39.95
N HIS A 124 -32.51 15.47 39.33
CA HIS A 124 -32.39 15.52 37.87
C HIS A 124 -32.79 14.20 37.22
N ARG A 125 -32.39 13.07 37.80
CA ARG A 125 -32.75 11.73 37.32
C ARG A 125 -34.26 11.50 37.38
N ALA A 126 -34.89 11.80 38.51
CA ALA A 126 -36.34 11.63 38.69
C ALA A 126 -37.15 12.52 37.72
N ALA A 127 -36.61 13.70 37.38
CA ALA A 127 -37.23 14.64 36.45
C ALA A 127 -36.85 14.43 34.97
N GLY A 128 -36.03 13.43 34.64
CA GLY A 128 -35.55 13.20 33.27
C GLY A 128 -34.74 14.36 32.68
N LYS A 129 -34.07 15.14 33.53
CA LYS A 129 -33.26 16.31 33.14
C LYS A 129 -31.82 15.90 32.80
N ALA A 130 -31.11 16.71 32.02
CA ALA A 130 -29.69 16.47 31.74
C ALA A 130 -28.89 16.36 33.06
N PRO A 131 -27.94 15.40 33.18
CA PRO A 131 -27.39 14.56 32.11
C PRO A 131 -28.15 13.26 31.77
N PHE A 132 -29.35 13.02 32.30
CA PHE A 132 -30.08 11.74 32.16
C PHE A 132 -31.04 11.65 30.98
N ARG A 133 -31.05 12.62 30.06
CA ARG A 133 -31.99 12.65 28.92
C ARG A 133 -31.77 11.56 27.88
N VAL A 134 -30.51 11.20 27.63
CA VAL A 134 -30.12 10.25 26.56
C VAL A 134 -29.66 8.91 27.12
N LYS A 135 -28.98 8.92 28.28
CA LYS A 135 -28.53 7.72 28.99
C LYS A 135 -29.08 7.73 30.41
N GLU A 136 -29.70 6.62 30.82
CA GLU A 136 -30.21 6.46 32.20
C GLU A 136 -29.11 6.23 33.25
N ASN A 137 -27.88 5.94 32.82
CA ASN A 137 -26.75 5.53 33.68
C ASN A 137 -25.59 6.54 33.67
N SER A 138 -25.88 7.82 33.91
CA SER A 138 -24.88 8.91 34.00
C SER A 138 -24.75 9.46 35.43
N GLU A 139 -24.93 8.61 36.45
CA GLU A 139 -24.96 9.05 37.87
C GLU A 139 -23.62 9.60 38.34
N ASN A 140 -22.52 8.92 38.03
CA ASN A 140 -21.18 9.37 38.45
C ASN A 140 -20.80 10.70 37.77
N ASP A 141 -21.04 10.76 36.46
CA ASP A 141 -20.90 11.94 35.61
C ASP A 141 -21.64 13.15 36.22
N ALA A 142 -22.92 12.97 36.57
CA ALA A 142 -23.71 14.00 37.25
C ALA A 142 -23.12 14.43 38.59
N VAL A 143 -22.70 13.48 39.43
CA VAL A 143 -22.10 13.75 40.75
C VAL A 143 -20.79 14.53 40.61
N ILE A 144 -19.96 14.22 39.61
CA ILE A 144 -18.68 14.90 39.36
C ILE A 144 -18.90 16.37 39.03
N LEU A 145 -19.85 16.68 38.13
CA LEU A 145 -20.15 18.06 37.76
C LEU A 145 -20.87 18.81 38.90
N PHE A 146 -21.91 18.23 39.49
CA PHE A 146 -22.73 18.91 40.49
C PHE A 146 -21.97 19.19 41.79
N SER A 147 -21.11 18.28 42.25
CA SER A 147 -20.28 18.51 43.45
C SER A 147 -19.33 19.69 43.26
N THR A 148 -18.77 19.83 42.07
CA THR A 148 -17.93 20.99 41.73
C THR A 148 -18.75 22.27 41.75
N LEU A 149 -19.94 22.29 41.12
CA LEU A 149 -20.81 23.48 41.08
C LEU A 149 -21.29 23.92 42.47
N GLU A 150 -21.69 22.99 43.35
CA GLU A 150 -22.03 23.30 44.75
C GLU A 150 -20.88 23.97 45.49
N GLN A 151 -19.68 23.45 45.31
CA GLN A 151 -18.50 23.97 45.97
C GLN A 151 -18.16 25.39 45.49
N LEU A 152 -18.37 25.69 44.21
CA LEU A 152 -18.21 27.04 43.66
C LEU A 152 -19.21 28.02 44.27
N ILE A 153 -20.48 27.61 44.44
CA ILE A 153 -21.50 28.42 45.11
C ILE A 153 -21.07 28.74 46.55
N LYS A 154 -20.62 27.73 47.31
CA LYS A 154 -20.14 27.91 48.69
C LYS A 154 -18.95 28.86 48.78
N LYS A 155 -18.08 28.85 47.77
CA LYS A 155 -16.90 29.72 47.67
C LYS A 155 -17.17 31.09 47.02
N GLN A 156 -18.40 31.35 46.58
CA GLN A 156 -18.77 32.54 45.82
C GLN A 156 -17.95 32.73 44.53
N GLU A 157 -17.57 31.62 43.89
CA GLU A 157 -16.89 31.62 42.60
C GLU A 157 -17.93 31.59 41.46
N SER A 158 -17.82 32.52 40.52
CA SER A 158 -18.87 32.76 39.51
C SER A 158 -18.63 32.05 38.17
N GLU A 159 -17.50 31.36 37.97
CA GLU A 159 -17.13 30.76 36.68
C GLU A 159 -16.55 29.35 36.86
N LEU A 160 -16.99 28.41 36.01
CA LEU A 160 -16.40 27.07 35.86
C LEU A 160 -15.98 26.83 34.42
N TYR A 161 -14.75 26.36 34.21
CA TYR A 161 -14.27 25.85 32.93
C TYR A 161 -14.35 24.32 32.97
N PHE A 162 -15.37 23.76 32.32
CA PHE A 162 -15.67 22.33 32.35
C PHE A 162 -15.27 21.65 31.05
N PHE A 163 -14.44 20.61 31.15
CA PHE A 163 -13.95 19.85 30.01
C PHE A 163 -14.55 18.43 30.05
N SER A 164 -15.32 18.06 29.04
CA SER A 164 -15.82 16.69 28.85
C SER A 164 -16.12 16.37 27.39
N THR A 165 -15.71 15.19 26.92
CA THR A 165 -16.04 14.69 25.58
C THR A 165 -17.46 14.12 25.49
N ASN A 166 -18.15 13.95 26.62
CA ASN A 166 -19.49 13.36 26.71
C ASN A 166 -20.61 14.38 26.37
N HIS A 167 -20.55 14.92 25.15
CA HIS A 167 -21.50 15.93 24.64
C HIS A 167 -22.96 15.43 24.58
N LYS A 168 -23.20 14.12 24.50
CA LYS A 168 -24.56 13.56 24.48
C LYS A 168 -25.32 13.79 25.79
N ASP A 169 -24.60 13.83 26.90
CA ASP A 169 -25.18 13.89 28.23
C ASP A 169 -25.20 15.35 28.74
N TYR A 170 -24.19 16.15 28.40
CA TYR A 170 -24.03 17.50 28.95
C TYR A 170 -24.38 18.66 28.02
N ALA A 171 -24.37 18.46 26.70
CA ALA A 171 -24.51 19.56 25.76
C ALA A 171 -25.98 19.89 25.43
N ALA A 172 -26.23 21.11 24.95
CA ALA A 172 -27.54 21.55 24.53
C ALA A 172 -28.02 20.82 23.25
N LEU A 173 -29.33 20.57 23.17
CA LEU A 173 -29.94 19.94 21.99
C LEU A 173 -29.74 20.81 20.73
N GLY A 174 -29.07 20.26 19.73
CA GLY A 174 -28.79 20.94 18.46
C GLY A 174 -27.60 21.91 18.48
N ASN A 175 -26.93 22.08 19.64
CA ASN A 175 -25.69 22.84 19.71
C ASN A 175 -24.74 22.25 20.77
N GLU A 176 -23.80 21.44 20.29
CA GLU A 176 -22.87 20.68 21.14
C GLU A 176 -21.80 21.54 21.83
N GLU A 177 -21.71 22.84 21.51
CA GLU A 177 -20.73 23.77 22.10
C GLU A 177 -21.18 24.40 23.43
N PHE A 178 -22.47 24.29 23.77
CA PHE A 178 -23.03 24.88 24.98
C PHE A 178 -23.49 23.81 25.96
N ILE A 179 -23.34 24.10 27.26
CA ILE A 179 -23.91 23.26 28.32
C ILE A 179 -25.44 23.27 28.22
N HIS A 180 -26.08 22.15 28.55
CA HIS A 180 -27.53 22.03 28.51
C HIS A 180 -28.20 22.97 29.52
N ALA A 181 -29.32 23.60 29.11
CA ALA A 181 -30.07 24.56 29.93
C ALA A 181 -30.50 23.99 31.29
N ASP A 182 -31.00 22.75 31.33
CA ASP A 182 -31.31 22.03 32.58
C ASP A 182 -30.19 22.09 33.64
N ILE A 183 -28.92 22.13 33.22
CA ILE A 183 -27.76 22.21 34.12
C ILE A 183 -27.46 23.66 34.48
N SER A 184 -27.43 24.59 33.51
CA SER A 184 -27.16 26.01 33.80
C SER A 184 -28.25 26.66 34.65
N ASP A 185 -29.52 26.28 34.44
CA ASP A 185 -30.68 26.83 35.15
C ASP A 185 -30.74 26.34 36.61
N ALA A 186 -30.19 25.15 36.89
CA ALA A 186 -30.06 24.63 38.25
C ALA A 186 -28.96 25.36 39.06
N PHE A 187 -28.02 26.02 38.38
CA PHE A 187 -26.88 26.71 38.97
C PHE A 187 -26.70 28.14 38.41
N PRO A 188 -27.71 29.03 38.55
CA PRO A 188 -27.73 30.32 37.86
C PRO A 188 -26.64 31.30 38.34
N SER A 189 -26.07 31.07 39.52
CA SER A 189 -24.98 31.87 40.09
C SER A 189 -23.59 31.50 39.55
N VAL A 190 -23.46 30.42 38.77
CA VAL A 190 -22.18 29.95 38.22
C VAL A 190 -22.28 29.88 36.69
N LYS A 191 -21.44 30.65 36.01
CA LYS A 191 -21.30 30.59 34.54
C LYS A 191 -20.44 29.39 34.16
N ILE A 192 -21.05 28.40 33.50
CA ILE A 192 -20.36 27.19 33.03
C ILE A 192 -19.88 27.41 31.59
N ILE A 193 -18.56 27.38 31.40
CA ILE A 193 -17.90 27.45 30.10
C ILE A 193 -17.47 26.03 29.74
N TYR A 194 -18.17 25.42 28.77
CA TYR A 194 -18.04 24.02 28.42
C TYR A 194 -17.11 23.82 27.23
N PHE A 195 -16.22 22.82 27.31
CA PHE A 195 -15.29 22.44 26.25
C PHE A 195 -15.33 20.92 26.00
N ARG A 196 -15.39 20.54 24.73
CA ARG A 196 -15.36 19.13 24.31
C ARG A 196 -13.96 18.59 24.08
N ASP A 197 -13.01 19.51 23.90
CA ASP A 197 -11.64 19.23 23.55
C ASP A 197 -10.71 20.02 24.47
N VAL A 198 -9.68 19.33 24.99
CA VAL A 198 -8.60 19.92 25.79
C VAL A 198 -7.93 21.06 25.05
N VAL A 199 -7.71 20.92 23.74
CA VAL A 199 -6.97 21.93 22.97
C VAL A 199 -7.75 23.25 22.96
N GLN A 200 -9.04 23.19 22.64
CA GLN A 200 -9.93 24.36 22.62
C GLN A 200 -9.99 25.06 23.98
N GLY A 201 -10.18 24.31 25.06
CA GLY A 201 -10.31 24.93 26.38
C GLY A 201 -9.00 25.45 26.97
N VAL A 202 -7.86 24.77 26.71
CA VAL A 202 -6.54 25.30 27.08
C VAL A 202 -6.22 26.57 26.30
N ASN A 203 -6.52 26.63 25.00
CA ASN A 203 -6.38 27.84 24.21
C ASN A 203 -7.28 28.97 24.72
N LYS A 204 -8.52 28.66 25.12
CA LYS A 204 -9.43 29.66 25.69
C LYS A 204 -8.94 30.19 27.03
N LEU A 205 -8.38 29.33 27.87
CA LEU A 205 -7.74 29.72 29.13
C LEU A 205 -6.53 30.65 28.89
N ALA A 206 -5.74 30.38 27.85
CA ALA A 206 -4.67 31.28 27.43
C ALA A 206 -5.19 32.64 26.94
N GLU A 207 -6.28 32.67 26.15
CA GLU A 207 -6.91 33.90 25.67
C GLU A 207 -7.42 34.80 26.79
N VAL A 208 -7.92 34.21 27.89
CA VAL A 208 -8.38 34.96 29.07
C VAL A 208 -7.23 35.39 30.00
N GLY A 209 -5.98 35.22 29.57
CA GLY A 209 -4.80 35.82 30.19
C GLY A 209 -3.92 34.89 31.01
N LEU A 210 -4.06 33.55 30.90
CA LEU A 210 -3.16 32.62 31.57
C LEU A 210 -1.82 32.50 30.81
N PRO A 211 -0.67 32.49 31.51
CA PRO A 211 0.64 32.43 30.86
C PRO A 211 0.86 31.06 30.21
N THR A 212 1.17 31.05 28.91
CA THR A 212 1.44 29.80 28.18
C THR A 212 2.91 29.69 27.82
N ASN A 213 3.55 28.58 28.19
CA ASN A 213 4.88 28.22 27.70
C ASN A 213 4.85 27.68 26.25
N LYS A 214 3.64 27.49 25.71
CA LYS A 214 3.43 27.25 24.28
C LYS A 214 3.35 28.56 23.49
N LYS A 215 4.14 28.66 22.42
CA LYS A 215 3.77 29.44 21.23
C LYS A 215 2.32 29.05 20.88
N LYS A 216 1.42 30.04 20.87
CA LYS A 216 0.01 29.90 20.44
C LYS A 216 -0.09 28.90 19.28
N LEU A 217 -0.70 27.74 19.52
CA LEU A 217 -1.03 26.78 18.48
C LEU A 217 -2.55 26.80 18.31
N ASP A 218 -2.89 27.42 17.19
CA ASP A 218 -4.17 27.49 16.49
C ASP A 218 -5.16 28.60 16.89
N THR A 219 -4.81 29.85 16.53
CA THR A 219 -5.68 30.51 15.54
C THR A 219 -5.37 29.83 14.21
N SER A 220 -6.38 29.46 13.42
CA SER A 220 -6.34 28.84 12.07
C SER A 220 -5.63 29.68 10.99
N LYS A 221 -4.61 30.37 11.43
CA LYS A 221 -3.94 31.57 10.95
C LYS A 221 -2.52 31.46 11.47
N MET A 222 -1.67 30.80 10.68
CA MET A 222 -0.24 30.73 10.90
C MET A 222 0.38 32.03 10.42
N ARG A 223 1.32 32.60 11.18
CA ARG A 223 2.05 33.79 10.71
C ARG A 223 2.81 33.45 9.44
N VAL A 224 2.71 34.29 8.42
CA VAL A 224 3.54 34.15 7.22
C VAL A 224 5.01 34.38 7.62
N PRO A 225 5.87 33.36 7.55
CA PRO A 225 7.27 33.52 7.87
C PRO A 225 7.98 34.24 6.73
N ASN A 226 8.92 35.10 7.11
CA ASN A 226 9.88 35.69 6.19
C ASN A 226 11.26 35.12 6.49
N PHE A 227 11.64 34.07 5.75
CA PHE A 227 12.92 33.36 5.96
C PHE A 227 14.09 34.01 5.25
N PHE A 228 13.84 34.71 4.14
CA PHE A 228 14.88 35.30 3.32
C PHE A 228 14.52 36.77 3.07
N PRO A 229 15.40 37.73 3.40
CA PRO A 229 15.19 39.10 2.98
C PRO A 229 15.20 39.13 1.45
N VAL A 230 14.10 39.61 0.87
CA VAL A 230 13.98 39.86 -0.58
C VAL A 230 13.96 41.36 -0.83
N ASP A 231 14.55 41.77 -1.95
CA ASP A 231 14.63 43.17 -2.33
C ASP A 231 13.24 43.69 -2.77
N GLN A 232 12.60 44.48 -1.91
CA GLN A 232 11.29 45.07 -2.17
C GLN A 232 11.30 46.13 -3.28
N THR A 233 12.47 46.54 -3.78
CA THR A 233 12.55 47.46 -4.94
C THR A 233 12.30 46.74 -6.28
N LYS A 234 12.40 45.41 -6.30
CA LYS A 234 12.03 44.58 -7.47
C LYS A 234 10.52 44.42 -7.56
N ASN A 235 10.01 44.16 -8.77
CA ASN A 235 8.62 43.74 -8.95
C ASN A 235 8.37 42.37 -8.27
N GLU A 236 7.10 42.04 -8.04
CA GLU A 236 6.65 40.86 -7.29
C GLU A 236 7.14 39.56 -7.93
N PHE A 237 7.21 39.53 -9.26
CA PHE A 237 7.80 38.43 -10.02
C PHE A 237 9.30 38.24 -9.67
N GLY A 238 10.07 39.32 -9.63
CA GLY A 238 11.48 39.31 -9.25
C GLY A 238 11.72 38.98 -7.79
N GLN A 239 10.82 39.41 -6.90
CA GLN A 239 10.84 39.00 -5.50
C GLN A 239 10.59 37.49 -5.36
N LEU A 240 9.64 36.93 -6.12
CA LEU A 240 9.34 35.49 -6.10
C LEU A 240 10.54 34.66 -6.61
N TYR A 241 11.14 35.08 -7.72
CA TYR A 241 12.34 34.44 -8.25
C TYR A 241 13.47 34.44 -7.22
N GLU A 242 13.78 35.58 -6.61
CA GLU A 242 14.84 35.69 -5.60
C GLU A 242 14.56 34.81 -4.36
N TYR A 243 13.30 34.74 -3.93
CA TYR A 243 12.90 33.86 -2.85
C TYR A 243 13.09 32.38 -3.21
N LEU A 244 12.63 31.94 -4.37
CA LEU A 244 12.76 30.54 -4.81
C LEU A 244 14.22 30.16 -5.05
N ASP A 245 15.00 31.04 -5.68
CA ASP A 245 16.44 30.84 -5.90
C ASP A 245 17.18 30.61 -4.57
N LYS A 246 16.92 31.44 -3.55
CA LYS A 246 17.47 31.25 -2.20
C LYS A 246 16.94 29.99 -1.52
N ARG A 247 15.65 29.68 -1.67
CA ARG A 247 15.00 28.54 -1.01
C ARG A 247 15.51 27.19 -1.53
N PHE A 248 15.76 27.11 -2.83
CA PHE A 248 16.21 25.90 -3.54
C PHE A 248 17.74 25.89 -3.79
N ALA A 249 18.50 26.85 -3.25
CA ALA A 249 19.96 26.91 -3.41
C ALA A 249 20.72 25.68 -2.85
N ASP A 250 20.11 24.96 -1.91
CA ASP A 250 20.70 23.81 -1.20
C ASP A 250 19.86 22.53 -1.29
N ILE A 251 18.74 22.56 -2.03
CA ILE A 251 17.84 21.42 -2.16
C ILE A 251 17.05 21.49 -3.47
N ASP A 252 16.87 20.37 -4.16
CA ASP A 252 16.27 20.34 -5.50
C ASP A 252 14.74 20.19 -5.50
N PHE A 253 14.18 19.60 -4.42
CA PHE A 253 12.75 19.40 -4.27
C PHE A 253 12.27 19.62 -2.84
N LEU A 254 11.13 20.30 -2.69
CA LEU A 254 10.46 20.49 -1.42
C LEU A 254 8.95 20.22 -1.55
N PRO A 255 8.34 19.52 -0.58
CA PRO A 255 6.91 19.55 -0.38
C PRO A 255 6.34 20.96 -0.44
N LYS A 256 5.21 21.15 -1.11
CA LYS A 256 4.60 22.49 -1.30
C LYS A 256 4.43 23.22 0.04
N SER A 257 3.99 22.50 1.07
CA SER A 257 3.82 23.02 2.44
C SER A 257 5.08 23.59 3.11
N LEU A 258 6.26 23.42 2.51
CA LEU A 258 7.55 23.93 3.01
C LEU A 258 8.06 25.15 2.26
N PHE A 259 7.39 25.62 1.19
CA PHE A 259 7.82 26.81 0.47
C PHE A 259 6.69 27.73 -0.01
N THR A 260 5.43 27.29 0.01
CA THR A 260 4.31 28.05 -0.59
C THR A 260 3.67 29.06 0.35
N TYR A 261 3.84 28.90 1.65
CA TYR A 261 3.15 29.75 2.64
C TYR A 261 4.02 30.89 3.19
N HIS A 262 4.97 31.36 2.39
CA HIS A 262 5.96 32.37 2.76
C HIS A 262 5.81 33.61 1.89
N TYR A 263 6.35 34.75 2.35
CA TYR A 263 6.51 35.93 1.49
C TYR A 263 7.48 35.61 0.34
N PRO A 264 7.23 36.04 -0.93
CA PRO A 264 6.16 36.93 -1.41
C PRO A 264 4.89 36.21 -1.92
N ILE A 265 4.81 34.88 -1.81
CA ILE A 265 3.63 34.11 -2.24
C ILE A 265 2.43 34.45 -1.36
N MET A 266 2.66 34.64 -0.06
CA MET A 266 1.66 35.10 0.90
C MET A 266 2.05 36.49 1.44
N ILE A 267 1.10 37.42 1.48
CA ILE A 267 1.28 38.79 2.00
C ILE A 267 0.43 39.07 3.24
N GLY A 268 -0.60 38.28 3.52
CA GLY A 268 -1.38 38.37 4.74
C GLY A 268 -0.51 38.18 5.99
N ALA A 269 -0.87 38.84 7.09
CA ALA A 269 -0.16 38.64 8.37
C ALA A 269 -0.26 37.18 8.84
N ASP A 270 -1.38 36.53 8.53
CA ASP A 270 -1.62 35.13 8.79
C ASP A 270 -2.25 34.41 7.60
N TYR A 271 -1.99 33.11 7.45
CA TYR A 271 -2.57 32.25 6.43
C TYR A 271 -3.21 30.99 7.02
N GLN A 272 -4.18 30.43 6.29
CA GLN A 272 -4.72 29.09 6.56
C GLN A 272 -4.08 28.10 5.58
N GLU A 273 -3.42 27.07 6.10
CA GLU A 273 -2.88 25.98 5.25
C GLU A 273 -4.04 25.26 4.56
N ARG A 274 -4.12 25.41 3.23
CA ARG A 274 -5.08 24.69 2.38
C ARG A 274 -4.31 23.89 1.35
N ARG A 275 -4.41 22.57 1.46
CA ARG A 275 -3.77 21.62 0.56
C ARG A 275 -4.76 21.24 -0.54
N GLU A 276 -4.53 21.81 -1.71
CA GLU A 276 -5.17 21.41 -2.96
C GLU A 276 -4.12 20.72 -3.82
N ALA A 277 -4.51 19.61 -4.47
CA ALA A 277 -3.60 18.78 -5.24
C ALA A 277 -2.96 19.59 -6.37
N PHE A 278 -1.63 19.50 -6.51
CA PHE A 278 -0.85 20.17 -7.55
C PHE A 278 -1.06 21.70 -7.65
N THR A 279 -1.55 22.35 -6.59
CA THR A 279 -1.96 23.76 -6.61
C THR A 279 -1.28 24.56 -5.51
N ILE A 280 -0.86 25.79 -5.83
CA ILE A 280 -0.44 26.80 -4.86
C ILE A 280 -1.56 27.81 -4.67
N ASN A 281 -1.86 28.15 -3.42
CA ASN A 281 -2.75 29.25 -3.07
C ASN A 281 -1.93 30.50 -2.72
N THR A 282 -2.33 31.66 -3.25
CA THR A 282 -1.76 32.98 -2.96
C THR A 282 -2.86 33.98 -2.60
N ASP A 283 -2.55 34.88 -1.67
CA ASP A 283 -3.36 36.07 -1.37
C ASP A 283 -2.73 37.36 -1.96
N ASN A 284 -1.62 37.24 -2.68
CA ASN A 284 -0.93 38.33 -3.35
C ASN A 284 -1.47 38.54 -4.76
N GLN A 285 -2.41 39.48 -4.90
CA GLN A 285 -3.05 39.79 -6.17
C GLN A 285 -2.06 40.26 -7.24
N ILE A 286 -1.12 41.13 -6.87
CA ILE A 286 -0.16 41.73 -7.81
C ILE A 286 0.75 40.64 -8.38
N LEU A 287 1.20 39.70 -7.53
CA LEU A 287 1.96 38.54 -7.97
C LEU A 287 1.15 37.67 -8.94
N PHE A 288 -0.13 37.40 -8.65
CA PHE A 288 -0.98 36.57 -9.49
C PHE A 288 -1.21 37.18 -10.89
N GLU A 289 -1.49 38.48 -10.95
CA GLU A 289 -1.65 39.23 -12.20
C GLU A 289 -0.34 39.21 -13.00
N SER A 290 0.78 39.48 -12.34
CA SER A 290 2.10 39.48 -12.98
C SER A 290 2.48 38.11 -13.56
N LEU A 291 2.22 37.00 -12.82
CA LEU A 291 2.46 35.65 -13.34
C LEU A 291 1.54 35.30 -14.51
N SER A 292 0.30 35.78 -14.49
CA SER A 292 -0.68 35.54 -15.55
C SER A 292 -0.24 36.19 -16.87
N GLU A 293 0.21 37.45 -16.81
CA GLU A 293 0.75 38.18 -17.96
C GLU A 293 2.02 37.50 -18.48
N LYS A 294 3.00 37.25 -17.60
CA LYS A 294 4.31 36.70 -17.98
C LYS A 294 4.23 35.32 -18.60
N PHE A 295 3.39 34.42 -18.07
CA PHE A 295 3.25 33.09 -18.65
C PHE A 295 2.42 33.06 -19.93
N ALA A 296 1.51 34.02 -20.15
CA ALA A 296 0.86 34.19 -21.45
C ALA A 296 1.89 34.60 -22.52
N ASP A 297 2.72 35.61 -22.22
CA ASP A 297 3.81 36.06 -23.09
C ASP A 297 4.79 34.91 -23.43
N LEU A 298 5.11 34.06 -22.45
CA LEU A 298 5.99 32.92 -22.63
C LEU A 298 5.41 31.88 -23.61
N VAL A 299 4.11 31.61 -23.53
CA VAL A 299 3.42 30.68 -24.45
C VAL A 299 3.44 31.22 -25.88
N GLU A 300 3.16 32.52 -26.06
CA GLU A 300 3.20 33.17 -27.37
C GLU A 300 4.63 33.24 -27.94
N SER A 301 5.62 33.50 -27.09
CA SER A 301 7.03 33.55 -27.47
C SER A 301 7.56 32.19 -27.91
N ARG A 302 7.17 31.11 -27.21
CA ARG A 302 7.48 29.73 -27.59
C ARG A 302 6.79 29.32 -28.90
N ALA A 303 5.54 29.74 -29.11
CA ALA A 303 4.82 29.48 -30.36
C ALA A 303 5.43 30.21 -31.56
N SER A 304 6.04 31.38 -31.34
CA SER A 304 6.66 32.21 -32.39
C SER A 304 8.16 31.96 -32.61
N GLY A 305 8.80 31.05 -31.86
CA GLY A 305 10.20 30.64 -32.05
C GLY A 305 11.25 31.69 -31.66
N LYS A 306 10.88 32.70 -30.86
CA LYS A 306 11.78 33.78 -30.40
C LYS A 306 12.31 33.48 -28.99
N THR A 307 13.14 32.47 -28.84
CA THR A 307 13.77 32.10 -27.55
C THR A 307 15.19 32.68 -27.47
N GLY A 308 15.36 33.86 -26.87
CA GLY A 308 16.71 34.44 -26.77
C GLY A 308 16.91 35.76 -25.99
N SER A 309 15.90 36.34 -25.34
CA SER A 309 16.12 37.51 -24.46
C SER A 309 16.37 37.07 -23.00
N GLU A 310 17.18 37.81 -22.24
CA GLU A 310 17.40 37.56 -20.79
C GLU A 310 16.10 37.49 -19.98
N HIS A 311 15.05 38.21 -20.41
CA HIS A 311 13.72 38.19 -19.80
C HIS A 311 13.04 36.81 -19.88
N VAL A 312 13.20 36.09 -21.01
CA VAL A 312 12.62 34.74 -21.18
C VAL A 312 13.30 33.71 -20.28
N LYS A 313 14.58 33.90 -19.96
CA LYS A 313 15.36 32.97 -19.14
C LYS A 313 14.85 32.90 -17.69
N MET A 314 14.57 34.04 -17.09
CA MET A 314 14.05 34.12 -15.72
C MET A 314 12.64 33.52 -15.60
N GLU A 315 11.80 33.74 -16.61
CA GLU A 315 10.46 33.14 -16.71
C GLU A 315 10.52 31.61 -16.85
N ASP A 316 11.42 31.11 -17.69
CA ASP A 316 11.67 29.67 -17.84
C ASP A 316 12.20 29.03 -16.56
N GLU A 317 13.12 29.69 -15.84
CA GLU A 317 13.67 29.21 -14.57
C GLU A 317 12.60 29.19 -13.46
N LEU A 318 11.78 30.24 -13.34
CA LEU A 318 10.69 30.28 -12.37
C LEU A 318 9.63 29.20 -12.67
N LEU A 319 9.27 29.03 -13.94
CA LEU A 319 8.39 27.96 -14.37
C LEU A 319 8.99 26.59 -14.03
N SER A 320 10.30 26.42 -14.24
CA SER A 320 11.03 25.20 -13.92
C SER A 320 10.97 24.89 -12.41
N TYR A 321 11.23 25.86 -11.52
CA TYR A 321 11.10 25.68 -10.07
C TYR A 321 9.71 25.19 -9.68
N LEU A 322 8.66 25.85 -10.16
CA LEU A 322 7.28 25.50 -9.85
C LEU A 322 6.90 24.11 -10.39
N ARG A 323 7.18 23.84 -11.68
CA ARG A 323 6.87 22.55 -12.32
C ARG A 323 7.63 21.38 -11.71
N ASN A 324 8.90 21.59 -11.39
CA ASN A 324 9.75 20.58 -10.74
C ASN A 324 9.24 20.20 -9.35
N ASN A 325 8.57 21.14 -8.67
CA ASN A 325 7.95 20.95 -7.36
C ASN A 325 6.43 20.66 -7.45
N LEU A 326 6.00 20.03 -8.55
CA LEU A 326 4.63 19.54 -8.78
C LEU A 326 3.54 20.62 -8.80
N VAL A 327 3.89 21.88 -8.97
CA VAL A 327 2.91 22.96 -9.12
C VAL A 327 2.40 22.96 -10.55
N ARG A 328 1.09 22.83 -10.72
CA ARG A 328 0.40 22.90 -12.01
C ARG A 328 -0.51 24.11 -12.11
N THR A 329 -1.05 24.53 -10.99
CA THR A 329 -2.02 25.62 -10.92
C THR A 329 -1.63 26.58 -9.80
N ILE A 330 -1.83 27.87 -10.03
CA ILE A 330 -1.77 28.91 -9.00
C ILE A 330 -3.18 29.46 -8.83
N ARG A 331 -3.65 29.61 -7.59
CA ARG A 331 -5.00 30.06 -7.26
C ARG A 331 -4.96 31.31 -6.39
N TYR A 332 -5.67 32.34 -6.79
CA TYR A 332 -5.82 33.58 -6.03
C TYR A 332 -7.13 33.59 -5.24
N ASN A 333 -7.04 33.73 -3.90
CA ASN A 333 -8.17 33.90 -2.99
C ASN A 333 -9.38 32.96 -3.23
N HIS A 334 -9.10 31.72 -3.66
CA HIS A 334 -10.10 30.68 -3.97
C HIS A 334 -11.07 31.00 -5.12
N ARG A 335 -10.72 31.95 -5.99
CA ARG A 335 -11.59 32.35 -7.10
C ARG A 335 -10.92 32.12 -8.44
N GLU A 336 -9.80 32.80 -8.68
CA GLU A 336 -9.15 32.81 -9.98
C GLU A 336 -8.03 31.76 -10.01
N THR A 337 -7.91 31.05 -11.13
CA THR A 337 -6.91 30.00 -11.32
C THR A 337 -6.09 30.25 -12.58
N LEU A 338 -4.78 30.26 -12.40
CA LEU A 338 -3.80 30.29 -13.48
C LEU A 338 -3.23 28.89 -13.68
N GLN A 339 -3.44 28.31 -14.87
CA GLN A 339 -2.77 27.08 -15.26
C GLN A 339 -1.37 27.40 -15.77
N LEU A 340 -0.37 26.76 -15.20
CA LEU A 340 0.99 26.94 -15.67
C LEU A 340 1.16 26.30 -17.06
N PRO A 341 2.03 26.81 -17.94
CA PRO A 341 2.38 26.13 -19.18
C PRO A 341 3.24 24.87 -18.92
N LEU A 342 3.19 23.87 -19.80
CA LEU A 342 4.05 22.69 -19.67
C LEU A 342 5.51 23.09 -19.96
N SER A 343 6.45 22.58 -19.17
CA SER A 343 7.87 22.70 -19.52
C SER A 343 8.17 21.72 -20.65
N ILE A 344 8.83 22.19 -21.71
CA ILE A 344 9.11 21.40 -22.92
C ILE A 344 10.25 20.38 -22.67
N ASP A 345 10.99 20.49 -21.56
CA ASP A 345 12.22 19.75 -21.39
C ASP A 345 12.13 18.65 -20.31
N THR A 346 11.92 17.41 -20.74
CA THR A 346 12.03 16.21 -19.89
C THR A 346 12.97 15.15 -20.47
N ASN A 347 13.74 15.47 -21.52
CA ASN A 347 14.66 14.54 -22.16
C ASN A 347 16.04 14.51 -21.48
N CYS A 348 16.07 14.52 -20.14
CA CYS A 348 17.33 14.34 -19.43
C CYS A 348 17.96 12.98 -19.76
N THR A 349 19.26 13.01 -20.08
CA THR A 349 20.09 11.85 -20.47
C THR A 349 21.16 11.51 -19.42
N CYS A 350 21.13 12.13 -18.24
CA CYS A 350 22.10 11.83 -17.18
C CYS A 350 21.97 10.39 -16.67
N ALA A 351 23.02 9.87 -16.03
CA ALA A 351 23.07 8.48 -15.56
C ALA A 351 21.84 8.07 -14.74
N VAL A 352 21.40 8.89 -13.78
CA VAL A 352 20.19 8.61 -12.96
C VAL A 352 18.92 8.54 -13.80
N CYS A 353 18.71 9.48 -14.73
CA CYS A 353 17.51 9.49 -15.58
C CYS A 353 17.51 8.30 -16.55
N THR A 354 18.67 7.97 -17.11
CA THR A 354 18.86 6.84 -18.03
C THR A 354 18.68 5.49 -17.32
N TYR A 355 19.15 5.38 -16.07
CA TYR A 355 18.84 4.26 -15.18
C TYR A 355 17.33 4.11 -14.96
N ASN A 356 16.64 5.20 -14.60
CA ASN A 356 15.20 5.21 -14.35
C ASN A 356 14.36 4.92 -15.61
N LYS A 357 14.90 5.22 -16.80
CA LYS A 357 14.34 4.86 -18.12
C LYS A 357 14.59 3.39 -18.51
N GLY A 358 15.32 2.63 -17.71
CA GLY A 358 15.62 1.21 -17.96
C GLY A 358 16.80 0.96 -18.89
N ASN A 359 17.44 2.00 -19.44
CA ASN A 359 18.63 1.83 -20.27
C ASN A 359 19.88 1.74 -19.38
N LEU A 360 20.13 0.54 -18.85
CA LEU A 360 21.25 0.33 -17.93
C LEU A 360 22.60 0.37 -18.66
N TYR A 361 22.65 -0.04 -19.94
CA TYR A 361 23.85 0.09 -20.77
C TYR A 361 24.41 1.52 -20.79
N SER A 362 23.58 2.48 -21.20
CA SER A 362 23.98 3.88 -21.27
C SER A 362 24.22 4.47 -19.88
N SER A 363 23.46 4.05 -18.86
CA SER A 363 23.68 4.48 -17.48
C SER A 363 25.06 4.08 -16.95
N PHE A 364 25.47 2.82 -17.13
CA PHE A 364 26.81 2.35 -16.74
C PHE A 364 27.91 3.00 -17.58
N SER A 365 27.66 3.28 -18.86
CA SER A 365 28.63 3.98 -19.72
C SER A 365 28.88 5.42 -19.25
N LEU A 366 27.83 6.10 -18.76
CA LEU A 366 27.92 7.44 -18.19
C LEU A 366 28.57 7.46 -16.81
N LEU A 367 28.61 6.32 -16.10
CA LEU A 367 29.22 6.23 -14.77
C LEU A 367 30.74 6.50 -14.80
N GLU A 368 31.42 6.11 -15.89
CA GLU A 368 32.84 6.44 -16.05
C GLU A 368 33.05 7.94 -16.26
N GLN A 369 32.17 8.61 -17.01
CA GLN A 369 32.21 10.08 -17.17
C GLN A 369 31.89 10.79 -15.85
N ALA A 370 30.98 10.23 -15.05
CA ALA A 370 30.61 10.76 -13.75
C ALA A 370 31.78 10.74 -12.75
N ARG A 371 32.82 9.90 -12.94
CA ARG A 371 34.02 9.90 -12.08
C ARG A 371 34.72 11.26 -12.11
N ASP A 372 34.74 11.92 -13.26
CA ASP A 372 35.37 13.22 -13.49
C ASP A 372 34.47 14.41 -13.10
N GLU A 373 33.19 14.18 -12.81
CA GLU A 373 32.27 15.22 -12.34
C GLU A 373 32.60 15.65 -10.89
N PRO A 374 32.30 16.92 -10.50
CA PRO A 374 32.41 17.36 -9.12
C PRO A 374 31.62 16.49 -8.15
N GLU A 375 32.17 16.31 -6.94
CA GLU A 375 31.51 15.53 -5.89
C GLU A 375 30.17 16.17 -5.52
N SER A 376 29.09 15.40 -5.63
CA SER A 376 27.72 15.84 -5.37
C SER A 376 26.86 14.69 -4.85
N LEU A 377 25.72 15.01 -4.22
CA LEU A 377 24.74 14.00 -3.81
C LEU A 377 24.27 13.15 -5.01
N LYS A 378 24.05 13.78 -6.17
CA LYS A 378 23.70 13.11 -7.42
C LYS A 378 24.75 12.09 -7.85
N LYS A 379 26.03 12.46 -7.79
CA LYS A 379 27.15 11.56 -8.12
C LYS A 379 27.16 10.37 -7.16
N ALA A 380 27.12 10.62 -5.85
CA ALA A 380 27.05 9.55 -4.85
C ALA A 380 25.86 8.61 -5.07
N TYR A 381 24.68 9.17 -5.37
CA TYR A 381 23.47 8.41 -5.67
C TYR A 381 23.59 7.58 -6.95
N THR A 382 24.28 8.10 -7.96
CA THR A 382 24.59 7.35 -9.18
C THR A 382 25.41 6.10 -8.84
N PHE A 383 26.51 6.23 -8.10
CA PHE A 383 27.31 5.06 -7.68
C PHE A 383 26.52 4.09 -6.79
N TYR A 384 25.65 4.61 -5.90
CA TYR A 384 24.74 3.80 -5.10
C TYR A 384 23.77 2.95 -5.95
N LEU A 385 23.13 3.54 -6.96
CA LEU A 385 22.19 2.85 -7.86
C LEU A 385 22.86 1.69 -8.62
N HIS A 386 24.15 1.84 -8.92
CA HIS A 386 24.95 0.85 -9.65
C HIS A 386 25.65 -0.17 -8.72
N GLY A 387 25.34 -0.16 -7.42
CA GLY A 387 25.87 -1.13 -6.45
C GLY A 387 27.26 -0.79 -5.88
N MET A 388 27.87 0.31 -6.31
CA MET A 388 29.24 0.69 -5.94
C MET A 388 29.27 1.48 -4.62
N TRP A 389 28.84 0.86 -3.52
CA TRP A 389 28.61 1.62 -2.28
C TRP A 389 29.89 2.14 -1.62
N GLY A 390 31.06 1.53 -1.87
CA GLY A 390 32.33 2.05 -1.36
C GLY A 390 32.67 3.42 -1.92
N GLU A 391 32.51 3.58 -3.23
CA GLU A 391 32.69 4.88 -3.91
C GLU A 391 31.60 5.86 -3.48
N ALA A 392 30.34 5.41 -3.37
CA ALA A 392 29.27 6.26 -2.85
C ALA A 392 29.59 6.80 -1.44
N VAL A 393 30.09 5.97 -0.52
CA VAL A 393 30.53 6.41 0.82
C VAL A 393 31.66 7.42 0.75
N SER A 394 32.68 7.17 -0.08
CA SER A 394 33.82 8.08 -0.27
C SER A 394 33.37 9.46 -0.76
N ILE A 395 32.47 9.48 -1.76
CA ILE A 395 31.91 10.70 -2.32
C ILE A 395 31.05 11.42 -1.27
N LEU A 396 30.19 10.71 -0.53
CA LEU A 396 29.35 11.31 0.51
C LEU A 396 30.17 11.97 1.63
N LYS A 397 31.29 11.38 2.03
CA LYS A 397 32.21 12.00 3.01
C LYS A 397 32.73 13.35 2.50
N LYS A 398 33.23 13.40 1.26
CA LYS A 398 33.71 14.64 0.63
C LYS A 398 32.59 15.67 0.42
N VAL A 399 31.40 15.22 0.01
CA VAL A 399 30.22 16.09 -0.14
C VAL A 399 29.85 16.71 1.19
N SER A 400 29.85 15.94 2.28
CA SER A 400 29.58 16.43 3.63
C SER A 400 30.58 17.51 4.06
N GLU A 401 31.88 17.26 3.92
CA GLU A 401 32.95 18.21 4.28
C GLU A 401 32.88 19.51 3.46
N SER A 402 32.68 19.38 2.14
CA SER A 402 32.53 20.52 1.24
C SER A 402 31.26 21.32 1.53
N ALA A 403 30.14 20.65 1.80
CA ALA A 403 28.88 21.31 2.11
C ALA A 403 28.95 22.06 3.44
N GLU A 404 29.60 21.50 4.45
CA GLU A 404 29.87 22.17 5.73
C GLU A 404 30.67 23.46 5.54
N SER A 405 31.78 23.35 4.79
CA SER A 405 32.68 24.48 4.50
C SER A 405 32.00 25.61 3.71
N ASN A 406 31.00 25.26 2.88
CA ASN A 406 30.23 26.20 2.07
C ASN A 406 28.88 26.61 2.70
N HIS A 407 28.62 26.23 3.97
CA HIS A 407 27.36 26.49 4.68
C HIS A 407 26.10 25.97 3.97
N LYS A 408 26.23 24.86 3.24
CA LYS A 408 25.16 24.10 2.59
C LYS A 408 24.62 23.03 3.55
N TRP A 409 23.91 23.48 4.59
CA TRP A 409 23.50 22.65 5.73
C TRP A 409 22.54 21.51 5.38
N LEU A 410 21.61 21.68 4.44
CA LEU A 410 20.72 20.60 4.01
C LEU A 410 21.50 19.52 3.25
N THR A 411 22.39 19.93 2.34
CA THR A 411 23.29 18.99 1.64
C THR A 411 24.18 18.23 2.64
N HIS A 412 24.76 18.93 3.61
CA HIS A 412 25.58 18.30 4.65
C HIS A 412 24.78 17.27 5.45
N TYR A 413 23.57 17.65 5.90
CA TYR A 413 22.69 16.77 6.66
C TYR A 413 22.29 15.52 5.85
N ILE A 414 21.86 15.69 4.59
CA ILE A 414 21.48 14.59 3.71
C ILE A 414 22.68 13.67 3.46
N ALA A 415 23.89 14.21 3.29
CA ALA A 415 25.09 13.40 3.11
C ALA A 415 25.38 12.51 4.33
N LYS A 416 25.33 13.06 5.55
CA LYS A 416 25.48 12.29 6.81
C LYS A 416 24.36 11.27 7.00
N TYR A 417 23.13 11.66 6.68
CA TYR A 417 21.97 10.77 6.75
C TYR A 417 22.10 9.58 5.78
N ASN A 418 22.51 9.83 4.54
CA ASN A 418 22.78 8.77 3.56
C ASN A 418 23.93 7.86 3.99
N LEU A 419 25.00 8.40 4.59
CA LEU A 419 26.07 7.59 5.18
C LEU A 419 25.53 6.63 6.25
N LEU A 420 24.70 7.12 7.16
CA LEU A 420 24.02 6.30 8.17
C LEU A 420 23.13 5.22 7.54
N LEU A 421 22.34 5.58 6.51
CA LEU A 421 21.48 4.64 5.81
C LEU A 421 22.29 3.52 5.12
N LEU A 422 23.42 3.85 4.48
CA LEU A 422 24.33 2.85 3.91
C LEU A 422 24.94 1.96 5.00
N GLY A 423 25.34 2.55 6.13
CA GLY A 423 25.79 1.81 7.32
C GLY A 423 24.77 0.80 7.81
N ARG A 424 23.48 1.15 7.82
CA ARG A 424 22.37 0.25 8.20
C ARG A 424 22.08 -0.82 7.15
N LEU A 425 22.00 -0.45 5.88
CA LEU A 425 21.77 -1.40 4.76
C LEU A 425 22.88 -2.46 4.68
N SER A 426 24.11 -2.08 5.01
CA SER A 426 25.26 -2.98 5.02
C SER A 426 25.10 -4.19 5.97
N ARG A 427 24.26 -4.09 7.01
CA ARG A 427 24.04 -5.19 7.98
C ARG A 427 23.26 -6.36 7.40
N PHE A 428 22.33 -6.07 6.51
CA PHE A 428 21.38 -7.05 5.97
C PHE A 428 21.83 -7.62 4.63
N ARG A 429 23.04 -7.27 4.18
CA ARG A 429 23.62 -7.79 2.95
C ARG A 429 25.02 -8.33 3.25
N PRO A 430 25.42 -9.45 2.64
CA PRO A 430 26.80 -9.91 2.74
C PRO A 430 27.71 -8.81 2.19
N LEU A 431 28.53 -8.24 3.08
CA LEU A 431 29.59 -7.31 2.73
C LEU A 431 30.81 -8.14 2.33
N ASP A 432 31.46 -7.78 1.23
CA ASP A 432 32.72 -8.40 0.83
C ASP A 432 33.85 -8.02 1.79
N GLU A 433 34.81 -8.94 1.93
CA GLU A 433 35.99 -8.85 2.79
C GLU A 433 36.89 -7.63 2.51
N ALA A 434 36.73 -6.98 1.34
CA ALA A 434 37.58 -5.88 0.88
C ALA A 434 37.23 -4.49 1.45
N ILE A 435 36.04 -4.32 2.02
CA ILE A 435 35.72 -3.10 2.78
C ILE A 435 35.96 -3.48 4.22
N GLU A 436 36.89 -2.79 4.88
CA GLU A 436 37.08 -2.98 6.32
C GLU A 436 35.71 -2.88 6.99
N SER A 437 35.24 -3.98 7.58
CA SER A 437 33.95 -4.06 8.28
C SER A 437 33.79 -2.93 9.31
N ASN A 438 34.92 -2.40 9.77
CA ASN A 438 35.07 -1.20 10.59
C ASN A 438 34.46 0.07 9.94
N VAL A 439 34.65 0.33 8.65
CA VAL A 439 34.13 1.54 7.99
C VAL A 439 32.61 1.61 8.07
N PHE A 440 31.90 0.51 7.79
CA PHE A 440 30.44 0.49 7.90
C PHE A 440 29.95 0.44 9.36
N ALA A 441 30.76 -0.08 10.28
CA ALA A 441 30.47 0.03 11.70
C ALA A 441 30.49 1.49 12.15
N GLU A 442 31.51 2.26 11.77
CA GLU A 442 31.58 3.70 12.03
C GLU A 442 30.38 4.46 11.46
N LEU A 443 29.93 4.11 10.25
CA LEU A 443 28.76 4.77 9.65
C LEU A 443 27.47 4.56 10.45
N ARG A 444 27.34 3.44 11.18
CA ARG A 444 26.16 3.17 12.00
C ARG A 444 26.13 3.98 13.30
N GLU A 445 27.29 4.41 13.76
CA GLU A 445 27.46 5.20 14.98
C GLU A 445 27.41 6.72 14.73
N ILE A 446 27.07 7.16 13.51
CA ILE A 446 26.87 8.59 13.21
C ILE A 446 25.74 9.14 14.10
N GLU A 447 26.09 10.07 15.00
CA GLU A 447 25.15 10.74 15.89
C GLU A 447 24.38 11.85 15.13
N MET A 448 23.20 11.51 14.61
CA MET A 448 22.38 12.46 13.85
C MET A 448 21.81 13.60 14.69
N ASP A 449 21.72 13.46 16.02
CA ASP A 449 21.25 14.52 16.93
C ASP A 449 22.25 15.69 16.94
N GLY A 450 23.56 15.40 17.04
CA GLY A 450 24.62 16.40 16.90
C GLY A 450 24.60 17.09 15.54
N VAL A 451 24.52 16.32 14.45
CA VAL A 451 24.45 16.87 13.08
C VAL A 451 23.20 17.74 12.88
N LEU A 452 22.08 17.38 13.52
CA LEU A 452 20.87 18.19 13.48
C LEU A 452 21.10 19.56 14.13
N GLU A 453 21.64 19.60 15.34
CA GLU A 453 21.91 20.87 16.04
C GLU A 453 22.87 21.77 15.27
N GLU A 454 23.89 21.20 14.61
CA GLU A 454 24.84 21.94 13.75
C GLU A 454 24.16 22.57 12.53
N CYS A 455 23.23 21.84 11.90
CA CYS A 455 22.57 22.27 10.67
C CYS A 455 21.38 23.21 10.88
N LYS A 456 20.94 23.43 12.13
CA LYS A 456 19.73 24.21 12.42
C LYS A 456 19.86 25.65 11.96
N SER A 457 18.85 26.09 11.23
CA SER A 457 18.65 27.49 10.87
C SER A 457 17.14 27.77 10.78
N PRO A 458 16.68 29.00 11.06
CA PRO A 458 15.25 29.30 10.98
C PRO A 458 14.59 28.86 9.67
N SER A 459 15.30 28.99 8.54
CA SER A 459 14.82 28.55 7.22
C SER A 459 14.82 27.03 7.03
N ASN A 460 15.72 26.29 7.67
CA ASN A 460 15.89 24.84 7.44
C ASN A 460 15.24 23.95 8.49
N ASN A 461 14.93 24.46 9.69
CA ASN A 461 14.47 23.66 10.83
C ASN A 461 13.31 22.71 10.48
N LYS A 462 12.27 23.20 9.80
CA LYS A 462 11.11 22.37 9.42
C LYS A 462 11.49 21.24 8.45
N ILE A 463 12.43 21.48 7.52
CA ILE A 463 12.93 20.46 6.58
C ILE A 463 13.77 19.43 7.35
N LEU A 464 14.69 19.90 8.21
CA LEU A 464 15.58 19.05 8.98
C LEU A 464 14.84 18.18 9.97
N GLU A 465 13.85 18.72 10.70
CA GLU A 465 12.98 17.92 11.57
C GLU A 465 12.21 16.85 10.78
N MET A 466 11.73 17.20 9.58
CA MET A 466 11.01 16.26 8.72
C MET A 466 11.91 15.11 8.25
N LEU A 467 13.17 15.38 7.93
CA LEU A 467 14.19 14.38 7.57
C LEU A 467 14.62 13.55 8.77
N HIS A 468 14.98 14.20 9.87
CA HIS A 468 15.57 13.59 11.06
C HIS A 468 14.66 12.57 11.72
N TYR A 469 13.39 12.91 11.89
CA TYR A 469 12.41 12.03 12.52
C TYR A 469 11.74 11.06 11.53
N GLY A 470 12.16 11.01 10.26
CA GLY A 470 11.51 10.19 9.24
C GLY A 470 10.08 10.62 8.90
N LYS A 471 9.63 11.79 9.40
CA LYS A 471 8.25 12.27 9.31
C LYS A 471 7.77 12.42 7.87
N PHE A 472 8.66 12.67 6.90
CA PHE A 472 8.25 12.77 5.49
C PHE A 472 7.59 11.49 4.96
N LEU A 473 7.92 10.31 5.50
CA LEU A 473 7.35 9.03 5.08
C LEU A 473 6.30 8.53 6.07
N ASP A 474 6.53 8.67 7.37
CA ASP A 474 5.57 8.24 8.40
C ASP A 474 4.28 9.04 8.34
N HIS A 475 4.38 10.38 8.32
CA HIS A 475 3.21 11.25 8.22
C HIS A 475 2.51 11.08 6.87
N ALA A 476 3.28 10.95 5.79
CA ALA A 476 2.70 10.68 4.48
C ALA A 476 1.96 9.33 4.46
N SER A 477 2.46 8.31 5.15
CA SER A 477 1.79 7.01 5.24
C SER A 477 0.48 7.08 6.02
N GLU A 478 0.44 7.81 7.14
CA GLU A 478 -0.79 8.06 7.90
C GLU A 478 -1.82 8.85 7.07
N GLU A 479 -1.39 9.92 6.41
CA GLU A 479 -2.23 10.74 5.55
C GLU A 479 -2.75 9.93 4.34
N MET A 480 -1.89 9.11 3.73
CA MET A 480 -2.25 8.20 2.65
C MET A 480 -3.33 7.21 3.10
N GLN A 481 -3.16 6.55 4.25
CA GLN A 481 -4.17 5.63 4.78
C GLN A 481 -5.52 6.31 5.03
N ALA A 482 -5.51 7.54 5.55
CA ALA A 482 -6.72 8.31 5.79
C ALA A 482 -7.44 8.64 4.47
N ILE A 483 -6.71 9.08 3.45
CA ILE A 483 -7.26 9.36 2.11
C ILE A 483 -7.78 8.08 1.47
N VAL A 484 -7.00 7.00 1.48
CA VAL A 484 -7.38 5.69 0.91
C VAL A 484 -8.64 5.14 1.58
N SER A 485 -8.79 5.32 2.89
CA SER A 485 -9.99 4.89 3.61
C SER A 485 -11.25 5.63 3.12
N LYS A 486 -11.14 6.93 2.82
CA LYS A 486 -12.25 7.69 2.22
C LYS A 486 -12.60 7.20 0.82
N ILE A 487 -11.59 6.99 -0.03
CA ILE A 487 -11.78 6.45 -1.39
C ILE A 487 -12.48 5.09 -1.34
N LYS A 488 -12.08 4.22 -0.41
CA LYS A 488 -12.69 2.89 -0.23
C LYS A 488 -14.14 2.98 0.23
N ASN A 489 -14.47 3.92 1.12
CA ASN A 489 -15.86 4.15 1.49
C ASN A 489 -16.69 4.56 0.27
N SER A 490 -16.22 5.53 -0.53
CA SER A 490 -16.90 5.93 -1.77
C SER A 490 -16.99 4.80 -2.81
N GLN A 491 -16.00 3.90 -2.85
CA GLN A 491 -16.05 2.70 -3.69
C GLN A 491 -17.11 1.71 -3.19
N ILE A 492 -17.25 1.50 -1.88
CA ILE A 492 -18.25 0.60 -1.29
C ILE A 492 -19.66 1.18 -1.48
N ASP A 493 -19.81 2.47 -1.18
CA ASP A 493 -21.09 3.19 -1.24
C ASP A 493 -21.51 3.51 -2.68
N GLN A 494 -20.60 3.36 -3.64
CA GLN A 494 -20.79 3.68 -5.06
C GLN A 494 -21.27 5.13 -5.27
N ASP A 495 -20.68 6.04 -4.51
CA ASP A 495 -20.96 7.48 -4.52
C ASP A 495 -20.87 8.07 -5.93
N SER A 496 -21.69 9.09 -6.19
CA SER A 496 -21.62 9.90 -7.42
C SER A 496 -21.34 11.36 -7.07
N GLY A 497 -20.97 12.18 -8.07
CA GLY A 497 -20.67 13.60 -7.85
C GLY A 497 -19.21 13.93 -8.10
N TRP A 498 -18.56 14.68 -7.20
CA TRP A 498 -17.15 15.08 -7.32
C TRP A 498 -16.37 14.76 -6.05
N SER A 499 -15.21 14.12 -6.19
CA SER A 499 -14.25 13.92 -5.10
C SER A 499 -12.84 14.33 -5.54
N GLU A 500 -12.12 15.02 -4.65
CA GLU A 500 -10.70 15.35 -4.83
C GLU A 500 -9.76 14.30 -4.23
N ASP A 501 -10.28 13.28 -3.55
CA ASP A 501 -9.47 12.37 -2.73
C ASP A 501 -8.41 11.64 -3.57
N ALA A 502 -8.76 11.22 -4.79
CA ALA A 502 -7.83 10.60 -5.71
C ALA A 502 -6.71 11.56 -6.16
N SER A 503 -7.02 12.84 -6.35
CA SER A 503 -6.01 13.85 -6.71
C SER A 503 -5.10 14.16 -5.52
N LYS A 504 -5.64 14.23 -4.31
CA LYS A 504 -4.86 14.38 -3.06
C LYS A 504 -3.93 13.18 -2.83
N MET A 505 -4.43 11.97 -3.07
CA MET A 505 -3.65 10.74 -3.03
C MET A 505 -2.47 10.77 -4.01
N LEU A 506 -2.73 11.17 -5.28
CA LEU A 506 -1.68 11.29 -6.29
C LEU A 506 -0.64 12.35 -5.92
N ASP A 507 -1.08 13.53 -5.48
CA ASP A 507 -0.20 14.63 -5.08
C ASP A 507 0.70 14.22 -3.92
N LEU A 508 0.14 13.61 -2.86
CA LEU A 508 0.90 13.11 -1.72
C LEU A 508 1.91 12.03 -2.11
N PHE A 509 1.51 11.09 -2.98
CA PHE A 509 2.39 10.03 -3.45
C PHE A 509 3.58 10.60 -4.24
N PHE A 510 3.33 11.44 -5.24
CA PHE A 510 4.40 12.01 -6.06
C PHE A 510 5.27 12.99 -5.27
N GLU A 511 4.71 13.78 -4.37
CA GLU A 511 5.47 14.70 -3.52
C GLU A 511 6.45 13.95 -2.62
N THR A 512 6.00 12.86 -1.99
CA THR A 512 6.85 12.02 -1.13
C THR A 512 7.95 11.33 -1.92
N ILE A 513 7.62 10.70 -3.05
CA ILE A 513 8.59 9.98 -3.89
C ILE A 513 9.60 10.94 -4.53
N TYR A 514 9.17 12.10 -5.04
CA TYR A 514 10.08 13.08 -5.63
C TYR A 514 10.95 13.77 -4.58
N PHE A 515 10.46 13.97 -3.36
CA PHE A 515 11.30 14.45 -2.26
C PHE A 515 12.45 13.50 -1.97
N MET A 516 12.24 12.19 -2.06
CA MET A 516 13.33 11.22 -1.91
C MET A 516 14.26 11.22 -3.13
N GLU A 517 13.71 11.08 -4.33
CA GLU A 517 14.50 10.87 -5.55
C GLU A 517 15.29 12.10 -5.99
N ARG A 518 14.69 13.29 -5.95
CA ARG A 518 15.32 14.53 -6.42
C ARG A 518 16.33 15.08 -5.41
N ASN A 519 16.14 14.80 -4.12
CA ASN A 519 17.12 15.13 -3.09
C ASN A 519 18.09 13.98 -2.80
N TYR A 520 18.06 12.92 -3.61
CA TYR A 520 19.02 11.80 -3.57
C TYR A 520 19.10 11.09 -2.21
N ILE A 521 17.96 10.92 -1.54
CA ILE A 521 17.87 10.25 -0.24
C ILE A 521 17.80 8.72 -0.47
N MET A 522 18.76 7.97 0.09
CA MET A 522 18.99 6.55 -0.18
C MET A 522 18.07 5.62 0.64
N VAL A 523 16.76 5.85 0.57
CA VAL A 523 15.71 5.09 1.28
C VAL A 523 14.94 4.11 0.38
N ASP A 524 15.23 4.05 -0.92
CA ASP A 524 14.51 3.27 -1.95
C ASP A 524 14.58 1.74 -1.78
N GLU A 525 15.47 1.23 -0.93
CA GLU A 525 15.59 -0.20 -0.59
C GLU A 525 14.91 -0.58 0.73
N TYR A 526 14.33 0.39 1.46
CA TYR A 526 13.66 0.14 2.73
C TYR A 526 12.19 -0.27 2.53
N SER A 527 11.68 -1.15 3.40
CA SER A 527 10.31 -1.66 3.35
C SER A 527 9.24 -0.58 3.48
N ASP A 528 9.55 0.55 4.12
CA ASP A 528 8.60 1.63 4.34
C ASP A 528 8.12 2.26 3.03
N VAL A 529 9.01 2.39 2.04
CA VAL A 529 8.65 2.89 0.71
C VAL A 529 7.73 1.92 -0.01
N ASN A 530 8.00 0.62 0.11
CA ASN A 530 7.13 -0.42 -0.46
C ASN A 530 5.75 -0.38 0.20
N ARG A 531 5.68 -0.28 1.54
CA ARG A 531 4.43 -0.19 2.30
C ARG A 531 3.63 1.07 1.96
N PHE A 532 4.29 2.22 1.83
CA PHE A 532 3.67 3.45 1.36
C PHE A 532 3.08 3.29 -0.06
N THR A 533 3.85 2.67 -0.97
CA THR A 533 3.39 2.34 -2.33
C THR A 533 2.23 1.33 -2.32
N GLU A 534 2.17 0.39 -1.37
CA GLU A 534 1.03 -0.52 -1.21
C GLU A 534 -0.27 0.22 -0.84
N TYR A 535 -0.21 1.21 0.06
CA TYR A 535 -1.39 2.04 0.36
C TYR A 535 -1.85 2.82 -0.86
N PHE A 536 -0.91 3.40 -1.61
CA PHE A 536 -1.20 4.05 -2.88
C PHE A 536 -1.87 3.10 -3.87
N LEU A 537 -1.39 1.86 -4.03
CA LEU A 537 -2.01 0.87 -4.92
C LEU A 537 -3.43 0.50 -4.48
N ASP A 538 -3.68 0.27 -3.18
CA ASP A 538 -5.03 -0.04 -2.66
C ASP A 538 -6.01 1.10 -2.99
N GLY A 539 -5.60 2.35 -2.76
CA GLY A 539 -6.40 3.53 -3.10
C GLY A 539 -6.57 3.77 -4.59
N PHE A 540 -5.53 3.53 -5.39
CA PHE A 540 -5.59 3.66 -6.84
C PHE A 540 -6.63 2.70 -7.42
N PHE A 541 -6.56 1.42 -7.06
CA PHE A 541 -7.52 0.43 -7.56
C PHE A 541 -8.93 0.64 -7.02
N ALA A 542 -9.08 1.03 -5.75
CA ALA A 542 -10.38 1.42 -5.20
C ALA A 542 -10.99 2.58 -5.98
N SER A 543 -10.20 3.64 -6.24
CA SER A 543 -10.66 4.81 -7.00
C SER A 543 -11.05 4.45 -8.43
N TYR A 544 -10.26 3.59 -9.09
CA TYR A 544 -10.57 3.14 -10.45
C TYR A 544 -11.95 2.47 -10.53
N GLN A 545 -12.28 1.66 -9.51
CA GLN A 545 -13.52 0.90 -9.39
C GLN A 545 -14.70 1.69 -8.76
N CYS A 546 -14.52 2.97 -8.43
CA CYS A 546 -15.62 3.83 -8.06
C CYS A 546 -16.60 4.03 -9.24
N ASN A 547 -17.82 4.47 -8.92
CA ASN A 547 -18.87 4.80 -9.88
C ASN A 547 -18.34 5.67 -11.04
N GLU A 548 -18.75 5.38 -12.28
CA GLU A 548 -18.34 6.14 -13.46
C GLU A 548 -18.73 7.63 -13.38
N ASN A 549 -19.83 7.94 -12.67
CA ASN A 549 -20.30 9.30 -12.45
C ASN A 549 -19.57 10.03 -11.30
N LEU A 550 -18.62 9.37 -10.62
CA LEU A 550 -17.77 10.03 -9.63
C LEU A 550 -16.63 10.78 -10.35
N SER A 551 -16.86 12.07 -10.56
CA SER A 551 -15.86 12.98 -11.10
C SER A 551 -14.67 13.09 -10.15
N GLY A 552 -13.47 13.14 -10.72
CA GLY A 552 -12.21 13.19 -9.96
C GLY A 552 -11.63 11.81 -9.61
N LYS A 553 -12.32 10.70 -9.92
CA LYS A 553 -11.72 9.36 -9.80
C LYS A 553 -10.54 9.16 -10.76
N VAL A 554 -9.68 8.20 -10.44
CA VAL A 554 -8.60 7.79 -11.34
C VAL A 554 -9.17 7.05 -12.55
N GLY A 555 -8.95 7.58 -13.76
CA GLY A 555 -9.47 6.97 -14.99
C GLY A 555 -8.44 6.18 -15.82
N HIS A 556 -7.15 6.32 -15.56
CA HIS A 556 -6.09 5.70 -16.38
C HIS A 556 -4.75 5.62 -15.63
N LEU A 557 -3.85 4.82 -16.19
CA LEU A 557 -2.42 4.83 -15.86
C LEU A 557 -1.66 5.65 -16.91
N SER A 558 -0.76 6.51 -16.46
CA SER A 558 0.17 7.27 -17.30
C SER A 558 1.62 6.80 -17.09
N ASP A 559 2.51 7.16 -18.00
CA ASP A 559 3.94 6.79 -17.93
C ASP A 559 4.60 7.13 -16.57
N PRO A 560 4.38 8.31 -15.96
CA PRO A 560 4.95 8.63 -14.65
C PRO A 560 4.44 7.70 -13.54
N ILE A 561 3.15 7.35 -13.55
CA ILE A 561 2.55 6.47 -12.53
C ILE A 561 3.12 5.05 -12.70
N LEU A 562 3.14 4.55 -13.94
CA LEU A 562 3.71 3.24 -14.27
C LEU A 562 5.17 3.15 -13.84
N ALA A 563 5.97 4.18 -14.14
CA ALA A 563 7.36 4.22 -13.75
C ALA A 563 7.55 4.06 -12.23
N LYS A 564 6.70 4.68 -11.40
CA LYS A 564 6.80 4.56 -9.94
C LYS A 564 6.30 3.22 -9.42
N ILE A 565 5.20 2.69 -9.97
CA ILE A 565 4.72 1.35 -9.63
C ILE A 565 5.82 0.32 -9.94
N ILE A 566 6.47 0.40 -11.10
CA ILE A 566 7.55 -0.53 -11.47
C ILE A 566 8.72 -0.44 -10.49
N SER A 567 9.13 0.76 -10.10
CA SER A 567 10.29 0.97 -9.23
C SER A 567 10.06 0.52 -7.78
N TYR A 568 8.85 0.74 -7.23
CA TYR A 568 8.59 0.67 -5.78
C TYR A 568 7.50 -0.32 -5.35
N ALA A 569 6.68 -0.84 -6.26
CA ALA A 569 5.65 -1.80 -5.89
C ALA A 569 6.21 -3.21 -5.68
N ASN A 570 5.33 -4.10 -5.21
CA ASN A 570 5.52 -5.54 -5.22
C ASN A 570 4.47 -6.19 -6.12
N ALA A 571 4.91 -7.05 -7.05
CA ALA A 571 4.04 -7.77 -7.99
C ALA A 571 2.89 -8.54 -7.31
N ASP A 572 3.14 -9.23 -6.20
CA ASP A 572 2.10 -9.97 -5.48
C ASP A 572 0.99 -9.04 -4.96
N LYS A 573 1.37 -7.81 -4.58
CA LYS A 573 0.43 -6.78 -4.11
C LYS A 573 -0.37 -6.20 -5.27
N ILE A 574 0.27 -5.98 -6.41
CA ILE A 574 -0.42 -5.55 -7.64
C ILE A 574 -1.50 -6.57 -8.01
N ILE A 575 -1.15 -7.86 -8.04
CA ILE A 575 -2.08 -8.96 -8.36
C ILE A 575 -3.20 -9.02 -7.32
N LYS A 576 -2.86 -9.04 -6.03
CA LYS A 576 -3.82 -9.08 -4.91
C LYS A 576 -4.86 -7.96 -5.00
N TYR A 577 -4.44 -6.71 -5.22
CA TYR A 577 -5.37 -5.59 -5.25
C TYR A 577 -6.22 -5.59 -6.53
N LYS A 578 -5.63 -5.93 -7.69
CA LYS A 578 -6.41 -6.11 -8.91
C LYS A 578 -7.52 -7.16 -8.72
N GLU A 579 -7.20 -8.31 -8.11
CA GLU A 579 -8.18 -9.38 -7.83
C GLU A 579 -9.24 -8.93 -6.82
N ARG A 580 -8.83 -8.23 -5.76
CA ARG A 580 -9.76 -7.68 -4.75
C ARG A 580 -10.83 -6.78 -5.36
N TYR A 581 -10.45 -5.94 -6.32
CA TYR A 581 -11.36 -4.97 -6.95
C TYR A 581 -11.95 -5.47 -8.29
N ASP A 582 -11.75 -6.74 -8.65
CA ASP A 582 -12.21 -7.37 -9.90
C ASP A 582 -11.84 -6.58 -11.18
N ILE A 583 -10.63 -6.01 -11.19
CA ILE A 583 -10.17 -5.21 -12.32
C ILE A 583 -9.63 -6.15 -13.40
N LYS A 584 -10.15 -6.06 -14.61
CA LYS A 584 -9.65 -6.86 -15.76
C LYS A 584 -8.42 -6.22 -16.39
N LYS A 585 -8.59 -4.98 -16.86
CA LYS A 585 -7.56 -4.16 -17.50
C LYS A 585 -7.78 -2.69 -17.11
N ILE A 586 -6.72 -1.90 -17.20
CA ILE A 586 -6.73 -0.46 -16.94
C ILE A 586 -6.30 0.30 -18.18
N LYS A 587 -7.06 1.33 -18.54
CA LYS A 587 -6.73 2.24 -19.64
C LYS A 587 -5.34 2.85 -19.44
N TYR A 588 -4.52 2.81 -20.48
CA TYR A 588 -3.18 3.40 -20.50
C TYR A 588 -3.15 4.64 -21.42
N VAL A 589 -2.57 5.73 -20.91
CA VAL A 589 -2.36 6.99 -21.64
C VAL A 589 -0.85 7.24 -21.75
N ARG A 590 -0.37 7.29 -22.99
CA ARG A 590 1.05 7.51 -23.32
C ARG A 590 1.39 8.99 -23.20
N ASP A 591 2.60 9.29 -22.74
CA ASP A 591 3.16 10.62 -22.88
C ASP A 591 3.74 10.79 -24.30
N ASN A 592 3.58 11.98 -24.89
CA ASN A 592 4.07 12.30 -26.23
C ASN A 592 5.61 12.42 -26.32
N VAL A 593 6.33 12.19 -25.22
CA VAL A 593 7.75 12.52 -25.06
C VAL A 593 8.61 11.26 -25.09
N GLY A 594 8.76 10.63 -26.27
CA GLY A 594 9.87 9.73 -26.67
C GLY A 594 10.33 8.57 -25.76
N SER A 595 9.72 8.35 -24.60
CA SER A 595 10.15 7.45 -23.52
C SER A 595 8.92 6.76 -22.91
N THR A 596 8.11 6.14 -23.77
CA THR A 596 6.91 5.42 -23.35
C THR A 596 7.26 4.23 -22.48
N PHE A 597 6.29 3.76 -21.67
CA PHE A 597 6.40 2.53 -20.90
C PHE A 597 6.95 1.36 -21.73
N VAL A 598 6.49 1.19 -22.97
CA VAL A 598 6.96 0.14 -23.90
C VAL A 598 8.46 0.22 -24.18
N ILE A 599 8.96 1.42 -24.50
CA ILE A 599 10.38 1.64 -24.80
C ILE A 599 11.23 1.29 -23.58
N LYS A 600 10.81 1.72 -22.38
CA LYS A 600 11.50 1.40 -21.12
C LYS A 600 11.64 -0.11 -20.90
N ILE A 601 10.61 -0.90 -21.21
CA ILE A 601 10.66 -2.37 -21.10
C ILE A 601 11.71 -2.94 -22.05
N ILE A 602 11.66 -2.52 -23.31
CA ILE A 602 12.57 -3.01 -24.36
C ILE A 602 14.02 -2.71 -23.99
N GLU A 603 14.33 -1.48 -23.60
CA GLU A 603 15.69 -1.06 -23.21
C GLU A 603 16.19 -1.83 -21.98
N MET A 604 15.32 -2.10 -21.02
CA MET A 604 15.65 -2.90 -19.83
C MET A 604 15.99 -4.34 -20.21
N LEU A 605 15.18 -4.99 -21.05
CA LEU A 605 15.42 -6.38 -21.48
C LEU A 605 16.73 -6.49 -22.28
N LYS A 606 16.99 -5.54 -23.19
CA LYS A 606 18.23 -5.47 -23.97
C LYS A 606 19.47 -5.24 -23.11
N SER A 607 19.34 -4.52 -22.01
CA SER A 607 20.45 -4.24 -21.11
C SER A 607 20.98 -5.49 -20.38
N TYR A 608 20.24 -6.60 -20.38
CA TYR A 608 20.60 -7.79 -19.60
C TYR A 608 21.91 -8.45 -20.04
N GLU A 609 22.11 -8.65 -21.35
CA GLU A 609 23.35 -9.25 -21.89
C GLU A 609 24.57 -8.42 -21.52
N PHE A 610 24.46 -7.09 -21.70
CA PHE A 610 25.50 -6.17 -21.28
C PHE A 610 25.83 -6.30 -19.80
N LEU A 611 24.83 -6.38 -18.92
CA LEU A 611 25.07 -6.55 -17.48
C LEU A 611 25.80 -7.86 -17.18
N ILE A 612 25.40 -8.97 -17.82
CA ILE A 612 26.12 -10.24 -17.69
C ILE A 612 27.59 -10.06 -18.06
N ASP A 613 27.86 -9.50 -19.23
CA ASP A 613 29.23 -9.36 -19.74
C ASP A 613 30.05 -8.39 -18.91
N LEU A 614 29.43 -7.30 -18.44
CA LEU A 614 30.03 -6.33 -17.54
C LEU A 614 30.48 -6.98 -16.23
N PHE A 615 29.62 -7.79 -15.62
CA PHE A 615 29.91 -8.47 -14.35
C PHE A 615 30.80 -9.71 -14.51
N LYS A 616 30.91 -10.29 -15.72
CA LYS A 616 31.92 -11.32 -16.04
C LYS A 616 33.31 -10.72 -16.31
N SER A 617 33.38 -9.56 -16.96
CA SER A 617 34.62 -8.98 -17.50
C SER A 617 35.34 -8.03 -16.55
N LYS A 618 34.64 -7.41 -15.60
CA LYS A 618 35.21 -6.46 -14.63
C LYS A 618 34.97 -6.94 -13.21
N ARG A 619 35.97 -6.73 -12.33
CA ARG A 619 35.82 -6.78 -10.86
C ARG A 619 34.96 -5.61 -10.38
N TYR A 620 33.73 -5.49 -10.86
CA TYR A 620 32.77 -4.60 -10.24
C TYR A 620 32.33 -5.27 -8.94
N ASP A 621 32.80 -4.71 -7.84
CA ASP A 621 32.32 -5.05 -6.51
C ASP A 621 30.78 -5.01 -6.51
N ARG A 622 30.14 -6.08 -6.00
CA ARG A 622 28.72 -6.08 -5.56
C ARG A 622 27.65 -6.21 -6.65
N ILE A 623 27.67 -7.40 -7.24
CA ILE A 623 26.72 -7.94 -8.21
C ILE A 623 25.29 -8.12 -7.62
N SER A 624 25.16 -8.42 -6.32
CA SER A 624 23.88 -8.84 -5.72
C SER A 624 22.83 -7.72 -5.59
N SER A 625 23.24 -6.48 -5.30
CA SER A 625 22.32 -5.35 -5.14
C SER A 625 21.68 -4.92 -6.45
N VAL A 626 22.47 -4.92 -7.53
CA VAL A 626 21.99 -4.57 -8.88
C VAL A 626 20.98 -5.61 -9.35
N TRP A 627 21.27 -6.91 -9.17
CA TRP A 627 20.32 -7.97 -9.54
C TRP A 627 19.04 -7.94 -8.73
N SER A 628 19.08 -7.60 -7.44
CA SER A 628 17.87 -7.46 -6.62
C SER A 628 16.93 -6.38 -7.19
N LYS A 629 17.48 -5.20 -7.53
CA LYS A 629 16.71 -4.11 -8.15
C LYS A 629 16.22 -4.50 -9.54
N PHE A 630 17.10 -5.04 -10.39
CA PHE A 630 16.76 -5.49 -11.74
C PHE A 630 15.63 -6.53 -11.74
N ARG A 631 15.73 -7.55 -10.88
CA ARG A 631 14.70 -8.57 -10.66
C ARG A 631 13.35 -7.95 -10.33
N ARG A 632 13.30 -7.04 -9.35
CA ARG A 632 12.06 -6.36 -8.93
C ARG A 632 11.43 -5.61 -10.10
N ILE A 633 12.24 -4.84 -10.84
CA ILE A 633 11.78 -4.06 -12.00
C ILE A 633 11.22 -4.99 -13.09
N VAL A 634 11.89 -6.09 -13.42
CA VAL A 634 11.42 -7.05 -14.44
C VAL A 634 10.08 -7.70 -14.02
N VAL A 635 10.00 -8.20 -12.79
CA VAL A 635 8.79 -8.86 -12.25
C VAL A 635 7.61 -7.89 -12.19
N ASN A 636 7.82 -6.68 -11.67
CA ASN A 636 6.79 -5.64 -11.64
C ASN A 636 6.37 -5.23 -13.06
N THR A 637 7.33 -5.11 -13.98
CA THR A 637 7.07 -4.77 -15.38
C THR A 637 6.14 -5.79 -16.04
N LEU A 638 6.47 -7.09 -15.99
CA LEU A 638 5.63 -8.14 -16.58
C LEU A 638 4.21 -8.12 -15.99
N THR A 639 4.13 -7.91 -14.67
CA THR A 639 2.85 -7.84 -13.95
C THR A 639 2.02 -6.63 -14.38
N VAL A 640 2.63 -5.45 -14.50
CA VAL A 640 1.96 -4.21 -14.91
C VAL A 640 1.54 -4.25 -16.38
N THR A 641 2.36 -4.78 -17.29
CA THR A 641 2.01 -5.02 -18.70
C THR A 641 0.78 -5.92 -18.85
N SER A 642 0.56 -6.80 -17.88
CA SER A 642 -0.63 -7.65 -17.83
C SER A 642 -1.88 -6.90 -17.37
N LEU A 643 -1.72 -5.83 -16.60
CA LEU A 643 -2.79 -5.00 -16.04
C LEU A 643 -3.26 -3.90 -17.01
N VAL A 644 -2.36 -3.35 -17.82
CA VAL A 644 -2.71 -2.23 -18.73
C VAL A 644 -3.29 -2.69 -20.06
N GLU A 645 -4.13 -1.85 -20.65
CA GLU A 645 -4.62 -1.97 -22.03
C GLU A 645 -3.52 -1.53 -23.00
N MET A 646 -3.04 -2.46 -23.81
CA MET A 646 -1.96 -2.23 -24.78
C MET A 646 -2.39 -2.70 -26.16
N GLN A 647 -1.80 -2.09 -27.18
CA GLN A 647 -2.03 -2.47 -28.57
C GLN A 647 -1.23 -3.74 -28.91
N ALA A 648 -1.68 -4.48 -29.91
CA ALA A 648 -1.07 -5.75 -30.29
C ALA A 648 0.39 -5.59 -30.72
N ASP A 649 0.71 -4.54 -31.48
CA ASP A 649 2.08 -4.20 -31.91
C ASP A 649 3.02 -3.93 -30.73
N GLU A 650 2.54 -3.28 -29.67
CA GLU A 650 3.33 -3.04 -28.45
C GLU A 650 3.63 -4.34 -27.70
N ILE A 651 2.61 -5.22 -27.56
CA ILE A 651 2.79 -6.54 -26.94
C ILE A 651 3.73 -7.40 -27.77
N GLU A 652 3.65 -7.35 -29.09
CA GLU A 652 4.57 -8.04 -29.97
C GLU A 652 6.01 -7.52 -29.83
N ALA A 653 6.20 -6.21 -29.79
CA ALA A 653 7.52 -5.60 -29.60
C ALA A 653 8.16 -6.03 -28.28
N ILE A 654 7.40 -6.01 -27.17
CA ILE A 654 7.87 -6.49 -25.87
C ILE A 654 8.21 -7.99 -25.95
N SER A 655 7.34 -8.79 -26.56
CA SER A 655 7.52 -10.25 -26.61
C SER A 655 8.76 -10.67 -27.41
N ARG A 656 9.09 -9.96 -28.49
CA ARG A 656 10.29 -10.22 -29.31
C ARG A 656 11.59 -10.03 -28.54
N GLU A 657 11.61 -9.10 -27.58
CA GLU A 657 12.78 -8.84 -26.73
C GLU A 657 12.77 -9.70 -25.46
N LEU A 658 11.57 -10.04 -24.97
CA LEU A 658 11.39 -10.90 -23.80
C LEU A 658 11.87 -12.34 -24.07
N LEU A 659 11.58 -12.90 -25.25
CA LEU A 659 11.94 -14.28 -25.59
C LEU A 659 13.47 -14.55 -25.56
N PRO A 660 14.32 -13.75 -26.23
CA PRO A 660 15.78 -13.85 -26.09
C PRO A 660 16.25 -13.72 -24.65
N PHE A 661 15.74 -12.70 -23.92
CA PHE A 661 16.05 -12.49 -22.51
C PHE A 661 15.78 -13.74 -21.67
N LEU A 662 14.59 -14.36 -21.80
CA LEU A 662 14.22 -15.54 -21.02
C LEU A 662 15.12 -16.75 -21.28
N LYS A 663 15.72 -16.87 -22.48
CA LYS A 663 16.62 -17.98 -22.83
C LYS A 663 17.98 -17.90 -22.15
N ILE A 664 18.41 -16.69 -21.76
CA ILE A 664 19.73 -16.44 -21.18
C ILE A 664 19.68 -16.02 -19.71
N GLN A 665 18.49 -15.72 -19.17
CA GLN A 665 18.37 -15.23 -17.80
C GLN A 665 18.69 -16.31 -16.77
N ASN A 666 19.52 -15.99 -15.77
CA ASN A 666 19.89 -16.88 -14.67
C ASN A 666 19.94 -16.20 -13.29
N HIS A 667 19.58 -14.92 -13.20
CA HIS A 667 19.68 -14.12 -11.96
C HIS A 667 18.34 -13.90 -11.26
N ILE A 668 17.22 -14.16 -11.93
CA ILE A 668 15.87 -14.10 -11.36
C ILE A 668 15.46 -15.51 -10.94
N LYS A 669 14.97 -15.66 -9.69
CA LYS A 669 14.47 -16.93 -9.18
C LYS A 669 13.31 -17.45 -10.04
N GLY A 670 13.34 -18.74 -10.37
CA GLY A 670 12.39 -19.37 -11.28
C GLY A 670 10.93 -19.20 -10.90
N LEU A 671 10.57 -19.35 -9.62
CA LEU A 671 9.18 -19.24 -9.14
C LEU A 671 8.58 -17.84 -9.40
N GLU A 672 9.28 -16.78 -9.03
CA GLU A 672 8.77 -15.41 -9.20
C GLU A 672 8.66 -15.00 -10.66
N LEU A 673 9.66 -15.37 -11.47
CA LEU A 673 9.61 -15.13 -12.91
C LEU A 673 8.47 -15.91 -13.55
N THR A 674 8.26 -17.16 -13.15
CA THR A 674 7.17 -18.00 -13.64
C THR A 674 5.81 -17.40 -13.32
N ASN A 675 5.59 -16.94 -12.08
CA ASN A 675 4.33 -16.29 -11.70
C ASN A 675 4.05 -15.05 -12.55
N SER A 676 5.04 -14.18 -12.72
CA SER A 676 4.90 -12.93 -13.47
C SER A 676 4.74 -13.17 -14.97
N LEU A 677 5.46 -14.14 -15.52
CA LEU A 677 5.37 -14.53 -16.93
C LEU A 677 4.04 -15.24 -17.23
N SER A 678 3.59 -16.14 -16.35
CA SER A 678 2.26 -16.76 -16.42
C SER A 678 1.18 -15.70 -16.51
N TYR A 679 1.31 -14.67 -15.66
CA TYR A 679 0.38 -13.56 -15.61
C TYR A 679 0.37 -12.72 -16.91
N PHE A 680 1.54 -12.44 -17.46
CA PHE A 680 1.71 -11.81 -18.77
C PHE A 680 1.07 -12.61 -19.90
N LEU A 681 1.32 -13.91 -19.95
CA LEU A 681 0.78 -14.79 -20.99
C LEU A 681 -0.76 -14.90 -20.89
N LYS A 682 -1.30 -15.11 -19.69
CA LYS A 682 -2.76 -15.21 -19.47
C LYS A 682 -3.50 -13.97 -19.98
N SER A 683 -2.95 -12.78 -19.75
CA SER A 683 -3.61 -11.52 -20.11
C SER A 683 -3.38 -11.08 -21.56
N ASN A 684 -2.25 -11.46 -22.18
CA ASN A 684 -1.82 -10.86 -23.45
C ASN A 684 -1.64 -11.88 -24.61
N ALA A 685 -1.70 -13.19 -24.37
CA ALA A 685 -1.45 -14.20 -25.42
C ALA A 685 -2.41 -14.10 -26.61
N GLU A 686 -3.66 -13.70 -26.41
CA GLU A 686 -4.63 -13.51 -27.52
C GLU A 686 -4.18 -12.41 -28.51
N LEU A 687 -3.44 -11.39 -28.03
CA LEU A 687 -2.96 -10.27 -28.84
C LEU A 687 -1.68 -10.60 -29.63
N MET A 688 -0.95 -11.65 -29.26
CA MET A 688 0.29 -12.04 -29.92
C MET A 688 0.02 -12.77 -31.24
N ASN A 689 0.86 -12.53 -32.25
CA ASN A 689 0.87 -13.37 -33.45
C ASN A 689 1.27 -14.82 -33.17
N LYS A 690 1.04 -15.69 -34.16
CA LYS A 690 1.27 -17.14 -34.03
C LYS A 690 2.76 -17.49 -33.88
N GLU A 691 3.67 -16.72 -34.44
CA GLU A 691 5.11 -17.02 -34.40
C GLU A 691 5.66 -16.83 -32.99
N ILE A 692 5.35 -15.69 -32.36
CA ILE A 692 5.73 -15.38 -30.98
C ILE A 692 5.15 -16.42 -30.01
N LEU A 693 3.87 -16.78 -30.17
CA LEU A 693 3.25 -17.79 -29.31
C LEU A 693 3.88 -19.18 -29.48
N ARG A 694 4.29 -19.56 -30.69
CA ARG A 694 5.03 -20.81 -30.92
C ARG A 694 6.38 -20.78 -30.20
N GLU A 695 7.07 -19.65 -30.19
CA GLU A 695 8.33 -19.51 -29.45
C GLU A 695 8.14 -19.60 -27.94
N PHE A 696 7.11 -18.97 -27.36
CA PHE A 696 6.79 -19.16 -25.95
C PHE A 696 6.43 -20.61 -25.61
N LEU A 697 5.69 -21.26 -26.51
CA LEU A 697 5.31 -22.66 -26.33
C LEU A 697 6.52 -23.59 -26.44
N HIS A 698 7.46 -23.33 -27.36
CA HIS A 698 8.74 -24.05 -27.44
C HIS A 698 9.59 -23.83 -26.19
N LEU A 699 9.68 -22.58 -25.72
CA LEU A 699 10.37 -22.21 -24.48
C LEU A 699 9.77 -22.92 -23.27
N ALA A 700 8.44 -23.10 -23.20
CA ALA A 700 7.79 -23.80 -22.09
C ALA A 700 8.21 -25.28 -22.00
N PHE A 701 8.59 -25.92 -23.12
CA PHE A 701 9.05 -27.31 -23.12
C PHE A 701 10.57 -27.44 -22.94
N ILE A 702 11.37 -26.55 -23.53
CA ILE A 702 12.84 -26.69 -23.58
C ILE A 702 13.55 -25.79 -22.56
N GLY A 703 12.88 -24.74 -22.07
CA GLY A 703 13.43 -23.79 -21.11
C GLY A 703 13.79 -24.45 -19.77
N GLN A 704 14.90 -24.03 -19.20
CA GLN A 704 15.33 -24.40 -17.85
C GLN A 704 15.04 -23.26 -16.87
N GLY A 705 14.80 -23.60 -15.60
CA GLY A 705 14.62 -22.59 -14.54
C GLY A 705 13.22 -21.98 -14.43
N PHE A 706 12.21 -22.55 -15.10
CA PHE A 706 10.80 -22.17 -15.00
C PHE A 706 9.95 -23.34 -14.52
N ASP A 707 8.84 -23.04 -13.84
CA ASP A 707 7.78 -24.02 -13.64
C ASP A 707 6.97 -24.15 -14.95
N ARG A 708 7.29 -25.22 -15.70
CA ARG A 708 6.77 -25.47 -17.04
C ARG A 708 5.26 -25.66 -17.05
N ASP A 709 4.72 -26.42 -16.08
CA ASP A 709 3.28 -26.65 -15.93
C ASP A 709 2.52 -25.33 -15.81
N THR A 710 2.98 -24.43 -14.95
CA THR A 710 2.35 -23.11 -14.78
C THR A 710 2.36 -22.28 -16.07
N ILE A 711 3.46 -22.28 -16.83
CA ILE A 711 3.54 -21.58 -18.12
C ILE A 711 2.64 -22.23 -19.18
N LEU A 712 2.66 -23.57 -19.30
CA LEU A 712 1.83 -24.31 -20.24
C LEU A 712 0.33 -24.10 -19.98
N LYS A 713 -0.10 -24.14 -18.71
CA LYS A 713 -1.48 -23.80 -18.33
C LYS A 713 -1.88 -22.39 -18.74
N SER A 714 -0.93 -21.46 -18.75
CA SER A 714 -1.17 -20.05 -19.08
C SER A 714 -1.35 -19.79 -20.57
N ILE A 715 -0.69 -20.55 -21.44
CA ILE A 715 -0.72 -20.34 -22.90
C ILE A 715 -1.55 -21.38 -23.66
N SER A 716 -1.77 -22.58 -23.09
CA SER A 716 -2.34 -23.72 -23.80
C SER A 716 -3.74 -23.45 -24.35
N GLY A 717 -4.61 -22.74 -23.64
CA GLY A 717 -5.95 -22.39 -24.12
C GLY A 717 -5.91 -21.58 -25.43
N VAL A 718 -5.08 -20.54 -25.47
CA VAL A 718 -4.88 -19.70 -26.66
C VAL A 718 -4.17 -20.48 -27.76
N ALA A 719 -3.18 -21.31 -27.40
CA ALA A 719 -2.46 -22.15 -28.36
C ALA A 719 -3.38 -23.15 -29.06
N LYS A 720 -4.30 -23.80 -28.32
CA LYS A 720 -5.35 -24.68 -28.88
C LYS A 720 -6.26 -23.91 -29.84
N LYS A 721 -6.79 -22.76 -29.40
CA LYS A 721 -7.67 -21.90 -30.21
C LYS A 721 -7.00 -21.44 -31.51
N LYS A 722 -5.72 -21.08 -31.46
CA LYS A 722 -4.94 -20.64 -32.63
C LYS A 722 -4.33 -21.80 -33.44
N LYS A 723 -4.58 -23.06 -33.05
CA LYS A 723 -4.08 -24.28 -33.69
C LYS A 723 -2.55 -24.24 -33.85
N LEU A 724 -1.85 -23.91 -32.77
CA LEU A 724 -0.39 -23.88 -32.76
C LEU A 724 0.19 -25.28 -32.70
N THR A 725 1.41 -25.42 -33.21
CA THR A 725 2.18 -26.65 -33.19
C THR A 725 3.60 -26.37 -32.74
N VAL A 726 4.25 -27.36 -32.13
CA VAL A 726 5.66 -27.31 -31.72
C VAL A 726 6.44 -28.38 -32.48
N CYS A 727 7.57 -27.96 -33.04
CA CYS A 727 8.56 -28.86 -33.63
C CYS A 727 9.80 -28.85 -32.73
N LEU A 728 10.08 -29.97 -32.09
CA LEU A 728 11.34 -30.18 -31.37
C LEU A 728 12.35 -30.80 -32.33
N LYS A 729 13.57 -30.26 -32.38
CA LYS A 729 14.67 -30.87 -33.13
C LYS A 729 15.05 -32.21 -32.51
N ASP A 730 15.69 -33.10 -33.27
CA ASP A 730 16.05 -34.44 -32.78
C ASP A 730 16.86 -34.40 -31.47
N LEU A 731 17.81 -33.47 -31.36
CA LEU A 731 18.58 -33.28 -30.13
C LEU A 731 17.72 -32.76 -28.97
N GLU A 732 16.82 -31.81 -29.23
CA GLU A 732 15.89 -31.29 -28.22
C GLU A 732 14.94 -32.38 -27.74
N TRP A 733 14.43 -33.21 -28.65
CA TRP A 733 13.61 -34.37 -28.32
C TRP A 733 14.39 -35.41 -27.51
N GLN A 734 15.64 -35.72 -27.88
CA GLN A 734 16.48 -36.66 -27.13
C GLN A 734 16.71 -36.19 -25.70
N LEU A 735 17.03 -34.90 -25.52
CA LEU A 735 17.22 -34.30 -24.20
C LEU A 735 15.91 -34.28 -23.40
N TRP A 736 14.81 -33.89 -24.04
CA TRP A 736 13.52 -33.83 -23.38
C TRP A 736 13.00 -35.23 -23.00
N SER A 737 13.07 -36.20 -23.92
CA SER A 737 12.58 -37.55 -23.68
C SER A 737 13.39 -38.31 -22.63
N SER A 738 14.71 -38.08 -22.55
CA SER A 738 15.55 -38.72 -21.52
C SER A 738 15.27 -38.18 -20.11
N GLU A 739 14.81 -36.93 -20.00
CA GLU A 739 14.44 -36.31 -18.73
C GLU A 739 13.00 -36.66 -18.32
N TYR A 740 12.06 -36.77 -19.27
CA TYR A 740 10.62 -36.85 -18.99
C TYR A 740 9.98 -38.24 -19.19
N LEU A 741 10.48 -39.07 -20.11
CA LEU A 741 9.89 -40.40 -20.37
C LEU A 741 10.49 -41.47 -19.45
N ILE A 742 10.54 -41.18 -18.14
CA ILE A 742 11.01 -42.06 -17.08
C ILE A 742 9.80 -42.57 -16.30
N VAL A 743 9.58 -43.89 -16.30
CA VAL A 743 8.35 -44.51 -15.79
C VAL A 743 8.13 -44.21 -14.31
N GLU A 744 9.21 -44.17 -13.54
CA GLU A 744 9.21 -43.89 -12.11
C GLU A 744 8.70 -42.47 -11.78
N ASN A 745 8.84 -41.52 -12.70
CA ASN A 745 8.47 -40.12 -12.49
C ASN A 745 7.13 -39.75 -13.16
N ALA A 746 6.41 -40.71 -13.73
CA ALA A 746 5.27 -40.46 -14.62
C ALA A 746 4.20 -39.53 -14.00
N GLU A 747 3.93 -39.62 -12.69
CA GLU A 747 2.93 -38.77 -12.03
C GLU A 747 3.31 -37.29 -12.01
N GLU A 748 4.60 -36.97 -11.86
CA GLU A 748 5.08 -35.59 -11.74
C GLU A 748 5.04 -34.85 -13.08
N VAL A 749 5.21 -35.59 -14.20
CA VAL A 749 5.41 -35.00 -15.53
C VAL A 749 4.25 -35.21 -16.51
N ILE A 750 3.19 -35.92 -16.09
CA ILE A 750 2.11 -36.33 -17.00
C ILE A 750 1.43 -35.13 -17.67
N VAL A 751 1.29 -34.01 -16.96
CA VAL A 751 0.60 -32.83 -17.47
C VAL A 751 1.36 -32.24 -18.66
N GLU A 752 2.68 -32.10 -18.52
CA GLU A 752 3.58 -31.62 -19.56
C GLU A 752 3.60 -32.58 -20.76
N ILE A 753 3.60 -33.89 -20.52
CA ILE A 753 3.55 -34.91 -21.57
C ILE A 753 2.25 -34.81 -22.37
N CYS A 754 1.09 -34.68 -21.69
CA CYS A 754 -0.21 -34.49 -22.33
C CYS A 754 -0.23 -33.21 -23.18
N TYR A 755 0.34 -32.11 -22.68
CA TYR A 755 0.48 -30.89 -23.47
C TYR A 755 1.38 -31.07 -24.68
N LEU A 756 2.52 -31.74 -24.56
CA LEU A 756 3.43 -31.96 -25.70
C LEU A 756 2.77 -32.82 -26.78
N TYR A 757 2.06 -33.89 -26.39
CA TYR A 757 1.30 -34.73 -27.31
C TYR A 757 0.32 -33.91 -28.15
N LEU A 758 -0.38 -32.97 -27.50
CA LEU A 758 -1.37 -32.12 -28.13
C LEU A 758 -0.76 -31.17 -29.18
N PHE A 759 0.43 -30.64 -28.92
CA PHE A 759 1.04 -29.61 -29.77
C PHE A 759 2.07 -30.16 -30.75
N THR A 760 2.63 -31.36 -30.55
CA THR A 760 3.59 -31.93 -31.48
C THR A 760 2.92 -32.43 -32.76
N THR A 761 3.60 -32.29 -33.90
CA THR A 761 3.16 -32.86 -35.19
C THR A 761 3.96 -34.11 -35.58
N ASN A 762 5.00 -34.47 -34.82
CA ASN A 762 5.83 -35.63 -35.13
C ASN A 762 5.14 -36.91 -34.63
N ASN A 763 4.72 -37.77 -35.55
CA ASN A 763 4.05 -39.03 -35.23
C ASN A 763 4.94 -39.98 -34.40
N LEU A 764 6.27 -39.97 -34.60
CA LEU A 764 7.18 -40.78 -33.81
C LEU A 764 7.19 -40.33 -32.34
N HIS A 765 7.21 -39.02 -32.09
CA HIS A 765 7.14 -38.47 -30.74
C HIS A 765 5.80 -38.82 -30.07
N LYS A 766 4.70 -38.73 -30.81
CA LYS A 766 3.37 -39.13 -30.32
C LYS A 766 3.32 -40.60 -29.94
N SER A 767 3.85 -41.48 -30.77
CA SER A 767 3.94 -42.91 -30.47
C SER A 767 4.78 -43.17 -29.23
N SER A 768 5.95 -42.54 -29.10
CA SER A 768 6.78 -42.68 -27.89
C SER A 768 6.09 -42.20 -26.62
N ILE A 769 5.29 -41.12 -26.69
CA ILE A 769 4.50 -40.63 -25.56
C ILE A 769 3.41 -41.64 -25.18
N ILE A 770 2.66 -42.17 -26.15
CA ILE A 770 1.62 -43.18 -25.89
C ILE A 770 2.24 -44.43 -25.27
N ASP A 771 3.32 -44.96 -25.88
CA ASP A 771 4.03 -46.14 -25.38
C ASP A 771 4.52 -45.93 -23.94
N PHE A 772 5.00 -44.73 -23.62
CA PHE A 772 5.43 -44.37 -22.27
C PHE A 772 4.26 -44.39 -21.27
N ILE A 773 3.14 -43.76 -21.62
CA ILE A 773 1.96 -43.70 -20.76
C ILE A 773 1.41 -45.11 -20.51
N GLU A 774 1.27 -45.93 -21.56
CA GLU A 774 0.78 -47.29 -21.45
C GLU A 774 1.70 -48.15 -20.58
N LYS A 775 3.02 -48.12 -20.80
CA LYS A 775 3.99 -48.82 -19.95
C LYS A 775 3.92 -48.36 -18.49
N SER A 776 3.73 -47.07 -18.26
CA SER A 776 3.60 -46.51 -16.91
C SER A 776 2.35 -47.04 -16.20
N LEU A 777 1.20 -47.03 -16.88
CA LEU A 777 -0.06 -47.57 -16.35
C LEU A 777 -0.01 -49.10 -16.15
N GLU A 778 0.76 -49.82 -16.97
CA GLU A 778 0.97 -51.26 -16.83
C GLU A 778 1.86 -51.61 -15.64
N ALA A 779 2.98 -50.89 -15.47
CA ALA A 779 3.97 -51.12 -14.43
C ALA A 779 3.48 -50.67 -13.04
N ASN A 780 2.94 -49.46 -12.95
CA ASN A 780 2.43 -48.88 -11.71
C ASN A 780 1.17 -48.05 -12.01
N PHE A 781 0.01 -48.70 -11.88
CA PHE A 781 -1.26 -48.07 -12.20
C PHE A 781 -1.53 -46.87 -11.27
N ASN A 782 -1.87 -45.72 -11.86
CA ASN A 782 -2.23 -44.51 -11.15
C ASN A 782 -3.52 -43.94 -11.77
N GLY A 783 -4.59 -43.87 -10.95
CA GLY A 783 -5.91 -43.42 -11.39
C GLY A 783 -5.94 -42.01 -11.97
N ARG A 784 -5.10 -41.09 -11.46
CA ARG A 784 -5.00 -39.71 -11.97
C ARG A 784 -4.39 -39.66 -13.38
N ILE A 785 -3.30 -40.40 -13.61
CA ILE A 785 -2.69 -40.52 -14.94
C ILE A 785 -3.71 -41.11 -15.92
N TYR A 786 -4.37 -42.19 -15.52
CA TYR A 786 -5.38 -42.85 -16.34
C TYR A 786 -6.54 -41.92 -16.70
N TYR A 787 -7.11 -41.24 -15.69
CA TYR A 787 -8.15 -40.25 -15.89
C TYR A 787 -7.72 -39.16 -16.88
N MET A 788 -6.60 -38.47 -16.64
CA MET A 788 -6.16 -37.38 -17.50
C MET A 788 -5.94 -37.83 -18.95
N THR A 789 -5.29 -38.96 -19.16
CA THR A 789 -4.93 -39.46 -20.49
C THR A 789 -6.13 -39.99 -21.28
N VAL A 790 -7.13 -40.57 -20.62
CA VAL A 790 -8.40 -40.95 -21.27
C VAL A 790 -9.21 -39.70 -21.63
N MET A 791 -9.31 -38.73 -20.72
CA MET A 791 -10.09 -37.51 -20.96
C MET A 791 -9.51 -36.64 -22.08
N ASP A 792 -8.18 -36.63 -22.23
CA ASP A 792 -7.48 -35.96 -23.34
C ASP A 792 -7.42 -36.83 -24.62
N GLY A 793 -7.90 -38.08 -24.58
CA GLY A 793 -7.98 -38.99 -25.73
C GLY A 793 -6.64 -39.63 -26.14
N LEU A 794 -5.64 -39.65 -25.25
CA LEU A 794 -4.33 -40.27 -25.51
C LEU A 794 -4.36 -41.79 -25.35
N VAL A 795 -5.11 -42.28 -24.37
CA VAL A 795 -5.24 -43.71 -24.05
C VAL A 795 -6.68 -44.13 -24.25
N GLN A 796 -6.88 -45.26 -24.92
CA GLN A 796 -8.21 -45.86 -25.05
C GLN A 796 -8.60 -46.55 -23.74
N PRO A 797 -9.82 -46.33 -23.22
CA PRO A 797 -10.25 -47.00 -22.00
C PRO A 797 -10.35 -48.51 -22.24
N THR A 798 -9.79 -49.31 -21.33
CA THR A 798 -9.85 -50.77 -21.37
C THR A 798 -10.49 -51.29 -20.08
N GLU A 799 -11.16 -52.44 -20.15
CA GLU A 799 -11.83 -52.99 -18.96
C GLU A 799 -10.83 -53.24 -17.82
N LYS A 800 -9.64 -53.74 -18.16
CA LYS A 800 -8.54 -53.96 -17.21
C LYS A 800 -8.15 -52.69 -16.43
N PHE A 801 -8.02 -51.55 -17.10
CA PHE A 801 -7.65 -50.29 -16.42
C PHE A 801 -8.83 -49.67 -15.67
N ASN A 802 -10.05 -49.79 -16.21
CA ASN A 802 -11.26 -49.35 -15.52
C ASN A 802 -11.47 -50.11 -14.19
N GLU A 803 -11.27 -51.42 -14.17
CA GLU A 803 -11.35 -52.24 -12.96
C GLU A 803 -10.27 -51.87 -11.94
N LYS A 804 -9.02 -51.61 -12.39
CA LYS A 804 -7.95 -51.12 -11.51
C LYS A 804 -8.31 -49.76 -10.90
N TYR A 805 -8.84 -48.83 -11.70
CA TYR A 805 -9.22 -47.52 -11.20
C TYR A 805 -10.36 -47.62 -10.18
N GLU A 806 -11.37 -48.42 -10.47
CA GLU A 806 -12.48 -48.64 -9.55
C GLU A 806 -12.04 -49.27 -8.23
N THR A 807 -11.05 -50.17 -8.27
CA THR A 807 -10.44 -50.77 -7.06
C THR A 807 -9.71 -49.73 -6.21
N GLU A 808 -8.93 -48.84 -6.84
CA GLU A 808 -8.25 -47.73 -6.16
C GLU A 808 -9.26 -46.78 -5.49
N ILE A 809 -10.35 -46.44 -6.18
CA ILE A 809 -11.40 -45.56 -5.67
C ILE A 809 -12.21 -46.23 -4.56
N LEU A 810 -12.47 -47.54 -4.65
CA LEU A 810 -13.09 -48.31 -3.57
C LEU A 810 -12.23 -48.27 -2.30
N GLN A 811 -10.91 -48.39 -2.43
CA GLN A 811 -10.01 -48.27 -1.28
C GLN A 811 -10.11 -46.88 -0.63
N PHE A 812 -10.04 -45.80 -1.41
CA PHE A 812 -10.24 -44.44 -0.88
C PHE A 812 -11.61 -44.25 -0.20
N ALA A 813 -12.66 -44.86 -0.75
CA ALA A 813 -13.99 -44.77 -0.15
C ALA A 813 -14.10 -45.53 1.18
N LEU A 814 -13.42 -46.68 1.31
CA LEU A 814 -13.40 -47.48 2.52
C LEU A 814 -12.54 -46.88 3.64
N GLU A 815 -11.52 -46.07 3.31
CA GLU A 815 -10.74 -45.30 4.27
C GLU A 815 -11.58 -44.22 5.00
N GLY A 816 -12.76 -43.89 4.46
CA GLY A 816 -13.69 -42.97 5.08
C GLY A 816 -13.37 -41.49 4.84
N ARG A 817 -13.91 -40.63 5.72
CA ARG A 817 -13.68 -39.18 5.61
C ARG A 817 -12.27 -38.84 6.10
N GLN A 818 -11.46 -38.27 5.20
CA GLN A 818 -10.17 -37.73 5.58
C GLN A 818 -10.34 -36.40 6.34
N PRO A 819 -9.64 -36.20 7.47
CA PRO A 819 -9.73 -34.97 8.24
C PRO A 819 -9.23 -33.77 7.43
N ARG A 820 -9.97 -32.66 7.48
CA ARG A 820 -9.59 -31.39 6.83
C ARG A 820 -9.37 -30.32 7.89
N ILE A 821 -8.36 -29.48 7.67
CA ILE A 821 -8.06 -28.33 8.53
C ILE A 821 -9.25 -27.36 8.58
N PHE A 822 -10.02 -27.26 7.49
CA PHE A 822 -11.27 -26.52 7.41
C PHE A 822 -12.40 -27.48 7.02
N GLU A 823 -13.35 -27.70 7.91
CA GLU A 823 -14.53 -28.50 7.60
C GLU A 823 -15.45 -27.76 6.62
N THR A 824 -15.77 -28.42 5.51
CA THR A 824 -16.80 -27.99 4.58
C THR A 824 -18.13 -28.64 4.96
N LYS A 825 -19.28 -27.98 4.68
CA LYS A 825 -20.63 -28.51 4.98
C LYS A 825 -20.90 -29.92 4.44
N SER A 826 -20.19 -30.33 3.39
CA SER A 826 -20.26 -31.66 2.80
C SER A 826 -18.88 -32.13 2.39
N TYR A 827 -18.61 -33.41 2.62
CA TYR A 827 -17.35 -34.04 2.22
C TYR A 827 -17.32 -34.27 0.71
N ASN A 828 -16.17 -34.02 0.09
CA ASN A 828 -15.88 -34.39 -1.28
C ASN A 828 -14.40 -34.79 -1.37
N HIS A 829 -14.02 -35.61 -2.34
CA HIS A 829 -12.68 -36.13 -2.53
C HIS A 829 -12.36 -36.07 -4.01
N ARG A 830 -11.26 -35.40 -4.36
CA ARG A 830 -10.90 -35.09 -5.76
C ARG A 830 -10.87 -36.33 -6.65
N TYR A 831 -10.21 -37.40 -6.21
CA TYR A 831 -10.08 -38.64 -6.99
C TYR A 831 -11.42 -39.35 -7.19
N ILE A 832 -12.34 -39.28 -6.21
CA ILE A 832 -13.69 -39.84 -6.34
C ILE A 832 -14.48 -39.01 -7.36
N ASP A 833 -14.41 -37.68 -7.26
CA ASP A 833 -15.11 -36.77 -8.19
C ASP A 833 -14.62 -36.98 -9.64
N GLU A 834 -13.30 -37.16 -9.85
CA GLU A 834 -12.66 -37.48 -11.14
C GLU A 834 -13.11 -38.84 -11.68
N PHE A 835 -13.21 -39.89 -10.84
CA PHE A 835 -13.73 -41.20 -11.24
C PHE A 835 -15.21 -41.17 -11.63
N ILE A 836 -16.05 -40.46 -10.88
CA ILE A 836 -17.47 -40.28 -11.20
C ILE A 836 -17.58 -39.52 -12.53
N ASN A 837 -16.76 -38.49 -12.75
CA ASN A 837 -16.70 -37.77 -14.01
C ASN A 837 -16.37 -38.71 -15.18
N LEU A 838 -15.38 -39.59 -15.01
CA LEU A 838 -15.01 -40.58 -16.01
C LEU A 838 -16.15 -41.58 -16.27
N SER A 839 -16.84 -42.02 -15.22
CA SER A 839 -17.99 -42.93 -15.33
C SER A 839 -19.12 -42.28 -16.13
N PHE A 840 -19.39 -40.99 -15.92
CA PHE A 840 -20.36 -40.23 -16.73
C PHE A 840 -19.91 -40.02 -18.17
N TYR A 841 -18.60 -39.84 -18.40
CA TYR A 841 -18.04 -39.73 -19.75
C TYR A 841 -18.21 -41.03 -20.54
N LEU A 842 -17.90 -42.17 -19.90
CA LEU A 842 -17.95 -43.51 -20.50
C LEU A 842 -19.35 -44.15 -20.49
N ASP A 843 -20.33 -43.51 -19.83
CA ASP A 843 -21.65 -44.10 -19.55
C ASP A 843 -21.56 -45.47 -18.85
N ARG A 844 -20.58 -45.60 -17.95
CA ARG A 844 -20.27 -46.86 -17.25
C ARG A 844 -20.99 -46.90 -15.89
N PRO A 845 -21.71 -47.99 -15.57
CA PRO A 845 -22.31 -48.15 -14.25
C PRO A 845 -21.23 -48.37 -13.18
N ILE A 846 -21.37 -47.70 -12.05
CA ILE A 846 -20.54 -47.91 -10.85
C ILE A 846 -20.96 -49.23 -10.18
N SER A 847 -20.00 -50.07 -9.76
CA SER A 847 -20.30 -51.33 -9.08
C SER A 847 -21.09 -51.16 -7.79
N THR A 848 -21.85 -52.18 -7.41
CA THR A 848 -22.65 -52.19 -6.17
C THR A 848 -21.79 -51.99 -4.93
N ALA A 849 -20.58 -52.56 -4.90
CA ALA A 849 -19.65 -52.43 -3.79
C ALA A 849 -19.19 -50.98 -3.62
N LEU A 850 -18.77 -50.32 -4.71
CA LEU A 850 -18.34 -48.93 -4.65
C LEU A 850 -19.51 -47.99 -4.34
N LYS A 851 -20.71 -48.21 -4.90
CA LYS A 851 -21.91 -47.43 -4.55
C LYS A 851 -22.20 -47.47 -3.04
N ALA A 852 -22.09 -48.63 -2.41
CA ALA A 852 -22.30 -48.77 -0.97
C ALA A 852 -21.22 -48.02 -0.16
N ALA A 853 -19.96 -48.10 -0.57
CA ALA A 853 -18.87 -47.37 0.09
C ALA A 853 -19.03 -45.84 -0.04
N LEU A 854 -19.35 -45.34 -1.24
CA LEU A 854 -19.60 -43.92 -1.50
C LEU A 854 -20.79 -43.39 -0.71
N ALA A 855 -21.87 -44.17 -0.60
CA ALA A 855 -23.05 -43.80 0.19
C ALA A 855 -22.73 -43.61 1.68
N ASN A 856 -21.77 -44.37 2.23
CA ASN A 856 -21.34 -44.25 3.61
C ASN A 856 -20.43 -43.03 3.87
N LEU A 857 -19.83 -42.44 2.83
CA LEU A 857 -18.97 -41.27 2.98
C LEU A 857 -19.77 -40.01 3.31
N ASP A 858 -20.73 -39.62 2.48
CA ASP A 858 -21.45 -38.35 2.60
C ASP A 858 -22.75 -38.35 1.80
N GLN A 859 -23.70 -37.52 2.22
CA GLN A 859 -24.97 -37.35 1.50
C GLN A 859 -24.76 -36.78 0.09
N TYR A 860 -23.71 -35.99 -0.12
CA TYR A 860 -23.31 -35.53 -1.45
C TYR A 860 -23.07 -36.70 -2.42
N TYR A 861 -22.35 -37.74 -1.99
CA TYR A 861 -22.08 -38.91 -2.82
C TYR A 861 -23.29 -39.81 -2.98
N MET A 862 -24.12 -39.96 -1.94
CA MET A 862 -25.42 -40.65 -2.05
C MET A 862 -26.30 -40.02 -3.14
N TRP A 863 -26.32 -38.69 -3.21
CA TRP A 863 -27.06 -37.97 -4.24
C TRP A 863 -26.47 -38.18 -5.63
N LEU A 864 -25.14 -38.04 -5.79
CA LEU A 864 -24.49 -38.16 -7.09
C LEU A 864 -24.67 -39.52 -7.77
N ILE A 865 -24.65 -40.61 -6.99
CA ILE A 865 -24.78 -41.98 -7.54
C ILE A 865 -26.23 -42.39 -7.84
N ASP A 866 -27.22 -41.64 -7.33
CA ASP A 866 -28.65 -41.89 -7.53
C ASP A 866 -29.47 -40.59 -7.44
N ILE A 867 -29.33 -39.72 -8.46
CA ILE A 867 -29.93 -38.38 -8.47
C ILE A 867 -31.48 -38.44 -8.45
N ASP A 868 -32.08 -39.41 -9.13
CA ASP A 868 -33.54 -39.49 -9.24
C ASP A 868 -34.19 -40.22 -8.04
N GLY A 869 -33.46 -41.14 -7.39
CA GLY A 869 -33.91 -41.83 -6.17
C GLY A 869 -33.58 -41.11 -4.86
N PHE A 870 -32.81 -40.03 -4.88
CA PHE A 870 -32.37 -39.32 -3.68
C PHE A 870 -33.50 -38.59 -2.93
N ASN A 871 -33.44 -38.58 -1.58
CA ASN A 871 -34.32 -37.76 -0.76
C ASN A 871 -33.91 -36.28 -0.80
N TYR A 872 -34.58 -35.49 -1.64
CA TYR A 872 -34.34 -34.06 -1.81
C TYR A 872 -34.65 -33.16 -0.61
N GLU A 873 -35.19 -33.68 0.49
CA GLU A 873 -35.22 -32.94 1.78
C GLU A 873 -33.81 -32.73 2.36
N LYS A 874 -32.88 -33.63 2.03
CA LYS A 874 -31.48 -33.61 2.45
C LYS A 874 -30.54 -32.94 1.44
N PHE A 875 -31.09 -32.46 0.33
CA PHE A 875 -30.31 -31.88 -0.75
C PHE A 875 -29.81 -30.48 -0.41
N ASP A 876 -28.52 -30.23 -0.62
CA ASP A 876 -27.91 -28.91 -0.53
C ASP A 876 -27.63 -28.35 -1.94
N PRO A 877 -28.20 -27.19 -2.32
CA PRO A 877 -27.95 -26.56 -3.62
C PRO A 877 -26.47 -26.31 -3.92
N ASP A 878 -25.61 -26.13 -2.92
CA ASP A 878 -24.18 -25.89 -3.11
C ASP A 878 -23.48 -27.10 -3.79
N TRP A 879 -24.07 -28.31 -3.68
CA TRP A 879 -23.54 -29.52 -4.33
C TRP A 879 -23.49 -29.42 -5.85
N LEU A 880 -24.36 -28.62 -6.46
CA LEU A 880 -24.39 -28.41 -7.90
C LEU A 880 -23.14 -27.73 -8.46
N TYR A 881 -22.42 -27.01 -7.61
CA TYR A 881 -21.20 -26.29 -7.99
C TYR A 881 -19.93 -27.12 -7.71
N LYS A 882 -20.07 -28.31 -7.10
CA LYS A 882 -18.95 -29.21 -6.86
C LYS A 882 -18.60 -29.97 -8.14
N HIS A 883 -17.36 -29.81 -8.60
CA HIS A 883 -16.80 -30.53 -9.76
C HIS A 883 -17.70 -30.50 -11.02
N LEU A 884 -18.35 -29.35 -11.29
CA LEU A 884 -19.32 -29.17 -12.37
C LEU A 884 -18.68 -29.19 -13.78
N THR A 885 -18.27 -30.35 -14.24
CA THR A 885 -17.74 -30.56 -15.60
C THR A 885 -18.86 -30.62 -16.64
N ILE A 886 -18.49 -30.66 -17.93
CA ILE A 886 -19.45 -30.88 -19.03
C ILE A 886 -20.20 -32.21 -18.92
N TYR A 887 -19.58 -33.25 -18.32
CA TYR A 887 -20.19 -34.57 -18.18
C TYR A 887 -21.14 -34.63 -16.99
N TYR A 888 -20.80 -33.95 -15.89
CA TYR A 888 -21.75 -33.69 -14.80
C TYR A 888 -22.97 -32.93 -15.32
N LYS A 889 -22.77 -31.84 -16.09
CA LYS A 889 -23.89 -31.10 -16.70
C LYS A 889 -24.75 -32.00 -17.59
N LYS A 890 -24.12 -32.85 -18.42
CA LYS A 890 -24.84 -33.81 -19.28
C LYS A 890 -25.65 -34.82 -18.46
N TYR A 891 -25.08 -35.31 -17.37
CA TYR A 891 -25.76 -36.25 -16.47
C TYR A 891 -26.94 -35.58 -15.74
N PHE A 892 -26.73 -34.39 -15.15
CA PHE A 892 -27.74 -33.61 -14.43
C PHE A 892 -28.92 -33.21 -15.32
N ARG A 893 -28.66 -32.92 -16.60
CA ARG A 893 -29.68 -32.61 -17.60
C ARG A 893 -30.74 -33.70 -17.76
N ASN A 894 -30.40 -34.94 -17.48
CA ASN A 894 -31.28 -36.09 -17.67
C ASN A 894 -32.21 -36.35 -16.46
N SER A 895 -32.03 -35.65 -15.33
CA SER A 895 -32.85 -35.85 -14.12
C SER A 895 -34.00 -34.84 -14.02
N ASP A 896 -35.23 -35.35 -14.11
CA ASP A 896 -36.46 -34.57 -13.90
C ASP A 896 -36.66 -34.20 -12.41
N SER A 897 -36.20 -35.05 -11.50
CA SER A 897 -36.27 -34.77 -10.06
C SER A 897 -35.38 -33.58 -9.69
N LEU A 898 -34.15 -33.54 -10.21
CA LEU A 898 -33.24 -32.43 -9.99
C LEU A 898 -33.78 -31.12 -10.58
N LYS A 899 -34.30 -31.17 -11.82
CA LYS A 899 -34.92 -30.01 -12.48
C LYS A 899 -36.03 -29.39 -11.65
N ARG A 900 -36.94 -30.22 -11.09
CA ARG A 900 -38.04 -29.76 -10.23
C ARG A 900 -37.52 -29.14 -8.93
N LYS A 901 -36.53 -29.75 -8.29
CA LYS A 901 -35.95 -29.23 -7.04
C LYS A 901 -35.26 -27.89 -7.27
N ILE A 902 -34.39 -27.76 -8.26
CA ILE A 902 -33.68 -26.50 -8.56
C ILE A 902 -34.68 -25.38 -8.82
N ARG A 903 -35.74 -25.64 -9.61
CA ARG A 903 -36.82 -24.67 -9.84
C ARG A 903 -37.50 -24.24 -8.54
N SER A 904 -37.76 -25.17 -7.62
CA SER A 904 -38.34 -24.84 -6.31
C SER A 904 -37.41 -24.00 -5.43
N GLU A 905 -36.11 -24.26 -5.46
CA GLU A 905 -35.11 -23.52 -4.67
C GLU A 905 -34.89 -22.10 -5.21
N ILE A 906 -34.87 -21.92 -6.54
CA ILE A 906 -34.77 -20.60 -7.18
C ILE A 906 -35.91 -19.69 -6.74
N MET A 907 -37.14 -20.21 -6.64
CA MET A 907 -38.30 -19.43 -6.21
C MET A 907 -38.24 -18.99 -4.73
N LYS A 908 -37.37 -19.61 -3.93
CA LYS A 908 -37.21 -19.34 -2.49
C LYS A 908 -35.94 -18.56 -2.16
N SER A 909 -34.96 -18.56 -3.06
CA SER A 909 -33.62 -18.02 -2.84
C SER A 909 -33.40 -16.69 -3.57
N THR A 910 -32.61 -15.80 -2.97
CA THR A 910 -32.09 -14.60 -3.65
C THR A 910 -30.79 -14.86 -4.42
N ASP A 911 -30.30 -16.10 -4.45
CA ASP A 911 -29.04 -16.46 -5.14
C ASP A 911 -29.22 -16.53 -6.66
N PHE A 912 -28.78 -15.48 -7.35
CA PHE A 912 -28.82 -15.37 -8.81
C PHE A 912 -27.99 -16.45 -9.53
N ARG A 913 -26.97 -17.03 -8.87
CA ARG A 913 -26.10 -18.06 -9.47
C ARG A 913 -26.88 -19.34 -9.76
N LEU A 914 -27.87 -19.67 -8.93
CA LEU A 914 -28.69 -20.88 -9.09
C LEU A 914 -29.64 -20.77 -10.27
N ALA A 915 -30.22 -19.58 -10.47
CA ALA A 915 -31.03 -19.26 -11.64
C ALA A 915 -30.21 -19.38 -12.94
N ARG A 916 -29.00 -18.80 -12.97
CA ARG A 916 -28.10 -18.92 -14.12
C ARG A 916 -27.74 -20.37 -14.44
N LEU A 917 -27.41 -21.17 -13.41
CA LEU A 917 -27.08 -22.58 -13.62
C LEU A 917 -28.27 -23.39 -14.15
N TYR A 918 -29.49 -23.11 -13.67
CA TYR A 918 -30.69 -23.76 -14.20
C TYR A 918 -30.89 -23.48 -15.69
N LEU A 919 -30.67 -22.23 -16.11
CA LEU A 919 -30.70 -21.86 -17.53
C LEU A 919 -29.62 -22.64 -18.31
N ASP A 920 -28.36 -22.60 -17.86
CA ASP A 920 -27.25 -23.35 -18.49
C ASP A 920 -27.55 -24.86 -18.64
N LEU A 921 -28.23 -25.45 -17.66
CA LEU A 921 -28.57 -26.88 -17.66
C LEU A 921 -29.76 -27.17 -18.58
N TYR A 922 -30.88 -26.47 -18.41
CA TYR A 922 -32.18 -26.91 -18.95
C TYR A 922 -32.81 -26.00 -19.99
N GLU A 923 -32.32 -24.77 -20.18
CA GLU A 923 -32.73 -23.89 -21.26
C GLU A 923 -31.61 -23.77 -22.29
N LYS A 924 -31.92 -24.09 -23.56
CA LYS A 924 -30.94 -23.96 -24.63
C LYS A 924 -30.61 -22.48 -24.84
N GLU A 925 -29.33 -22.13 -24.78
CA GLU A 925 -28.82 -21.04 -25.62
C GLU A 925 -29.17 -21.41 -27.08
N SER A 926 -29.94 -20.53 -27.72
CA SER A 926 -30.06 -20.54 -29.17
C SER A 926 -28.69 -20.13 -29.73
N GLN A 927 -27.86 -21.11 -30.08
CA GLN A 927 -26.71 -20.94 -30.96
C GLN A 927 -26.91 -21.76 -32.22
#